data_AF-A0A1H8FWA0-F1
#
_entry.id   AF-A0A1H8FWA0-F1
#
_cell.length_a   1.000
_cell.length_b   1.000
_cell.length_c   1.000
_cell.angle_alpha   90.00
_cell.angle_beta   90.00
_cell.angle_gamma   90.00
#
_symmetry.space_group_name_H-M   'P 1'
#
loop_
_entity.id
_entity.type
_entity.pdbx_description
1 polymer ?
#
loop_
_entity_poly.entity_id
_entity_poly.type
_entity_poly.pdbx_seq_one_letter_code
_entity_poly.pdbx_strand_id
1 'polypeptide(L)'
;MWDNVFPNFLIGLREGLEAGLVVSILVATLVRGGNKERLPQVWTGVAAAIGLSLSFGAVLTFSSQQMPTTAQEAFGGVLSVIAVGFVTVMVFWMRRNARHLSGEIKERVAAALTMGAGALILTSFLAVGREGLETALFLWTNAQTAHGSSAGPLIGGAVGLVLAAVLCWALYKRVLKINLTRFFTWTGFGLIVIAAGVLGYGLRDLQEGKVLPGGSSYAVDLSGHVDATSWYAQLVQGVLNLTTQMTWLQVTAYVVYLAVVMTLFVRGLNPAPAAKPAAEPKPEAVRVAAGAAASTSAPASVSQSAAASGGTPPSGSPSGTADGSGGGGTSRPAAAGARRGVPRWAIPVAVVAVPAVIAGLVIAASGGKKAAAATVSVSETDCGKGFKAPQPGRQTFQMHNTGSKASEVYLIDPASNAVYGEIEGLAPGTTRDLVATVGSGTYAWRCVPTGGKPVTSAAVRVSGGGSAKAVLPLAESELQPPLTAYKAYVDAGLATLQTQTAKLQADLKAGDLGAARADWLTAHVTYSSLGAAYGTFADFDAKINGRKDGLPGGVSDAGFTGFHRLEYGLWHQQPAAVLAPFADRLAADVTGLRKAFPTQDFDPSDLPLRSHEILENTLQFELTGDTDEGSGTNLATADANLAGTNELLSVLRPLITRRAPDELKVVDADVARLQGLLDAAHHGTAWTPVESLDATSRAKINGATGQLLEDLAPIPDLLEIRKSA
;
A
#
# COMPACT_ATOMS: atom_id res chain seq x y z
N MET A 1 19.52 25.35 -21.47
CA MET A 1 19.11 25.68 -20.06
C MET A 1 17.62 25.40 -19.86
N TRP A 2 16.75 25.74 -20.82
CA TRP A 2 15.31 25.45 -20.76
C TRP A 2 14.97 23.95 -20.87
N ASP A 3 15.90 23.17 -21.41
CA ASP A 3 15.77 21.77 -21.84
C ASP A 3 15.61 20.78 -20.66
N ASN A 4 16.25 21.09 -19.53
CA ASN A 4 16.17 20.30 -18.29
C ASN A 4 15.20 20.93 -17.26
N VAL A 5 14.75 22.16 -17.50
CA VAL A 5 13.94 22.95 -16.56
C VAL A 5 12.47 22.62 -16.75
N PHE A 6 12.00 22.45 -18.00
CA PHE A 6 10.56 22.34 -18.29
C PHE A 6 9.90 21.03 -17.80
N PRO A 7 10.50 19.83 -17.98
CA PRO A 7 9.88 18.58 -17.50
C PRO A 7 9.77 18.54 -15.98
N ASN A 8 10.84 18.95 -15.30
CA ASN A 8 10.86 19.02 -13.85
C ASN A 8 9.99 20.16 -13.32
N PHE A 9 9.83 21.24 -14.07
CA PHE A 9 8.83 22.27 -13.80
C PHE A 9 7.41 21.70 -13.83
N LEU A 10 7.05 20.90 -14.84
CA LEU A 10 5.71 20.30 -14.90
C LEU A 10 5.48 19.30 -13.76
N ILE A 11 6.50 18.52 -13.38
CA ILE A 11 6.44 17.60 -12.24
C ILE A 11 6.27 18.39 -10.94
N GLY A 12 7.14 19.36 -10.67
CA GLY A 12 7.03 20.20 -9.47
C GLY A 12 5.72 20.97 -9.41
N LEU A 13 5.20 21.41 -10.56
CA LEU A 13 3.90 22.08 -10.65
C LEU A 13 2.74 21.13 -10.33
N ARG A 14 2.76 19.91 -10.85
CA ARG A 14 1.70 18.91 -10.64
C ARG A 14 1.67 18.45 -9.20
N GLU A 15 2.76 17.85 -8.73
CA GLU A 15 2.80 17.23 -7.41
C GLU A 15 2.68 18.32 -6.31
N GLY A 16 3.24 19.51 -6.57
CA GLY A 16 3.05 20.69 -5.74
C GLY A 16 1.59 21.18 -5.68
N LEU A 17 0.84 21.08 -6.78
CA LEU A 17 -0.59 21.42 -6.81
C LEU A 17 -1.42 20.38 -6.07
N GLU A 18 -1.09 19.09 -6.17
CA GLU A 18 -1.80 18.00 -5.49
C GLU A 18 -1.61 18.12 -3.96
N ALA A 19 -0.36 18.23 -3.49
CA ALA A 19 -0.06 18.49 -2.08
C ALA A 19 -0.65 19.83 -1.60
N GLY A 20 -0.47 20.89 -2.40
CA GLY A 20 -0.93 22.23 -2.08
C GLY A 20 -2.45 22.36 -2.03
N LEU A 21 -3.19 21.58 -2.83
CA LEU A 21 -4.65 21.55 -2.82
C LEU A 21 -5.17 20.92 -1.52
N VAL A 22 -4.58 19.82 -1.07
CA VAL A 22 -4.94 19.21 0.23
C VAL A 22 -4.68 20.19 1.37
N VAL A 23 -3.49 20.82 1.39
CA VAL A 23 -3.16 21.85 2.40
C VAL A 23 -4.11 23.05 2.32
N SER A 24 -4.46 23.52 1.11
CA SER A 24 -5.38 24.65 0.94
C SER A 24 -6.78 24.34 1.45
N ILE A 25 -7.25 23.09 1.31
CA ILE A 25 -8.54 22.66 1.84
C ILE A 25 -8.49 22.61 3.38
N LEU A 26 -7.45 22.02 3.97
CA LEU A 26 -7.25 21.99 5.42
C LEU A 26 -7.16 23.40 6.04
N VAL A 27 -6.44 24.32 5.38
CA VAL A 27 -6.35 25.71 5.80
C VAL A 27 -7.71 26.42 5.64
N ALA A 28 -8.41 26.20 4.52
CA ALA A 28 -9.72 26.80 4.28
C ALA A 28 -10.78 26.34 5.28
N THR A 29 -10.80 25.07 5.67
CA THR A 29 -11.75 24.55 6.66
C THR A 29 -11.44 25.06 8.08
N LEU A 30 -10.17 25.12 8.48
CA LEU A 30 -9.78 25.69 9.78
C LEU A 30 -10.12 27.18 9.87
N VAL A 31 -9.86 27.94 8.80
CA VAL A 31 -10.16 29.38 8.76
C VAL A 31 -11.67 29.65 8.72
N ARG A 32 -12.45 28.87 7.97
CA ARG A 32 -13.93 29.00 7.92
C ARG A 32 -14.60 28.53 9.21
N GLY A 33 -14.03 27.53 9.86
CA GLY A 33 -14.49 27.03 11.16
C GLY A 33 -14.02 27.84 12.37
N GLY A 34 -13.41 29.01 12.16
CA GLY A 34 -12.96 29.91 13.23
C GLY A 34 -11.69 29.46 13.98
N ASN A 35 -11.12 28.30 13.69
CA ASN A 35 -10.01 27.67 14.41
C ASN A 35 -8.63 28.11 13.90
N LYS A 36 -8.41 29.42 13.74
CA LYS A 36 -7.15 29.95 13.19
C LYS A 36 -5.93 29.62 14.06
N GLU A 37 -6.13 29.49 15.37
CA GLU A 37 -5.09 29.06 16.33
C GLU A 37 -4.51 27.67 16.06
N ARG A 38 -5.19 26.81 15.29
CA ARG A 38 -4.70 25.47 14.92
C ARG A 38 -3.87 25.43 13.63
N LEU A 39 -3.77 26.53 12.89
CA LEU A 39 -2.96 26.60 11.66
C LEU A 39 -1.48 26.21 11.86
N PRO A 40 -0.79 26.56 12.96
CA PRO A 40 0.59 26.14 13.18
C PRO A 40 0.77 24.61 13.16
N GLN A 41 -0.26 23.84 13.52
CA GLN A 41 -0.21 22.37 13.54
C GLN A 41 -0.16 21.79 12.11
N VAL A 42 -0.95 22.36 11.20
CA VAL A 42 -0.88 22.01 9.77
C VAL A 42 0.52 22.30 9.23
N TRP A 43 1.05 23.50 9.51
CA TRP A 43 2.39 23.88 9.05
C TRP A 43 3.51 23.03 9.65
N THR A 44 3.39 22.54 10.89
CA THR A 44 4.36 21.59 11.44
C THR A 44 4.35 20.25 10.71
N GLY A 45 3.17 19.73 10.33
CA GLY A 45 3.07 18.51 9.53
C GLY A 45 3.66 18.68 8.13
N VAL A 46 3.33 19.80 7.47
CA VAL A 46 3.90 20.17 6.16
C VAL A 46 5.42 20.30 6.21
N ALA A 47 5.97 20.98 7.22
CA ALA A 47 7.41 21.15 7.37
C ALA A 47 8.13 19.82 7.61
N ALA A 48 7.55 18.92 8.41
CA ALA A 48 8.08 17.58 8.62
C ALA A 48 8.07 16.74 7.33
N ALA A 49 7.00 16.83 6.53
CA ALA A 49 6.88 16.12 5.25
C ALA A 49 7.91 16.62 4.21
N ILE A 50 8.12 17.93 4.13
CA ILE A 50 9.15 18.52 3.27
C ILE A 50 10.55 18.03 3.72
N GLY A 51 10.82 18.01 5.03
CA GLY A 51 12.07 17.50 5.58
C GLY A 51 12.32 16.03 5.22
N LEU A 52 11.30 15.18 5.32
CA LEU A 52 11.36 13.77 4.91
C LEU A 52 11.66 13.64 3.41
N SER A 53 10.95 14.39 2.57
CA SER A 53 11.09 14.33 1.12
C SER A 53 12.47 14.76 0.64
N LEU A 54 13.02 15.83 1.23
CA LEU A 54 14.39 16.28 0.98
C LEU A 54 15.42 15.25 1.44
N SER A 55 15.18 14.62 2.60
CA SER A 55 16.07 13.57 3.13
C SER A 55 16.07 12.33 2.23
N PHE A 56 14.90 11.93 1.73
CA PHE A 56 14.75 10.82 0.79
C PHE A 56 15.47 11.10 -0.53
N GLY A 57 15.27 12.28 -1.13
CA GLY A 57 16.01 12.69 -2.34
C GLY A 57 17.53 12.75 -2.12
N ALA A 58 17.98 13.19 -0.95
CA ALA A 58 19.40 13.17 -0.59
C ALA A 58 19.94 11.73 -0.51
N VAL A 59 19.23 10.82 0.16
CA VAL A 59 19.62 9.40 0.25
C VAL A 59 19.75 8.77 -1.14
N LEU A 60 18.81 9.01 -2.06
CA LEU A 60 18.89 8.50 -3.44
C LEU A 60 20.10 9.07 -4.20
N THR A 61 20.33 10.37 -4.07
CA THR A 61 21.46 11.06 -4.72
C THR A 61 22.80 10.54 -4.22
N PHE A 62 22.98 10.39 -2.91
CA PHE A 62 24.25 9.94 -2.35
C PHE A 62 24.46 8.42 -2.42
N SER A 63 23.39 7.63 -2.57
CA SER A 63 23.48 6.17 -2.76
C SER A 63 23.86 5.81 -4.19
N SER A 64 23.30 6.51 -5.19
CA SER A 64 23.58 6.26 -6.61
C SER A 64 25.01 6.61 -7.04
N GLN A 65 25.59 7.68 -6.48
CA GLN A 65 26.99 8.08 -6.74
C GLN A 65 28.03 7.04 -6.29
N GLN A 66 27.62 6.00 -5.56
CA GLN A 66 28.49 4.92 -5.10
C GLN A 66 28.45 3.68 -6.02
N MET A 67 27.66 3.69 -7.10
CA MET A 67 27.49 2.57 -8.03
C MET A 67 28.37 2.69 -9.29
N PRO A 68 28.78 1.57 -9.91
CA PRO A 68 29.41 1.55 -11.24
C PRO A 68 28.48 2.11 -12.32
N THR A 69 29.05 2.76 -13.35
CA THR A 69 28.29 3.48 -14.40
C THR A 69 27.26 2.61 -15.13
N THR A 70 27.59 1.35 -15.43
CA THR A 70 26.64 0.39 -16.02
C THR A 70 25.47 0.02 -15.11
N ALA A 71 25.70 -0.09 -13.80
CA ALA A 71 24.63 -0.34 -12.83
C ALA A 71 23.78 0.92 -12.62
N GLN A 72 24.38 2.11 -12.73
CA GLN A 72 23.69 3.38 -12.66
C GLN A 72 22.74 3.58 -13.85
N GLU A 73 23.19 3.25 -15.07
CA GLU A 73 22.36 3.28 -16.28
C GLU A 73 21.23 2.24 -16.20
N ALA A 74 21.51 0.99 -15.81
CA ALA A 74 20.47 -0.02 -15.63
C ALA A 74 19.45 0.36 -14.54
N PHE A 75 19.92 0.88 -13.41
CA PHE A 75 19.08 1.32 -12.30
C PHE A 75 18.20 2.51 -12.68
N GLY A 76 18.76 3.50 -13.39
CA GLY A 76 18.01 4.62 -13.97
C GLY A 76 16.95 4.16 -14.97
N GLY A 77 17.29 3.19 -15.81
CA GLY A 77 16.38 2.57 -16.77
C GLY A 77 15.22 1.82 -16.13
N VAL A 78 15.48 0.97 -15.13
CA VAL A 78 14.44 0.24 -14.37
C VAL A 78 13.51 1.23 -13.64
N LEU A 79 14.08 2.22 -12.96
CA LEU A 79 13.28 3.22 -12.26
C LEU A 79 12.43 4.07 -13.20
N SER A 80 12.93 4.36 -14.41
CA SER A 80 12.15 5.08 -15.44
C SER A 80 10.95 4.26 -15.93
N VAL A 81 11.10 2.94 -16.10
CA VAL A 81 9.98 2.04 -16.45
C VAL A 81 8.96 1.96 -15.32
N ILE A 82 9.42 1.82 -14.07
CA ILE A 82 8.55 1.82 -12.89
C ILE A 82 7.81 3.15 -12.77
N ALA A 83 8.51 4.28 -12.96
CA ALA A 83 7.93 5.62 -12.94
C ALA A 83 6.84 5.78 -14.00
N VAL A 84 7.03 5.28 -15.22
CA VAL A 84 6.01 5.27 -16.27
C VAL A 84 4.80 4.43 -15.86
N GLY A 85 5.01 3.28 -15.22
CA GLY A 85 3.93 2.46 -14.65
C GLY A 85 3.08 3.25 -13.65
N PHE A 86 3.73 3.88 -12.66
CA PHE A 86 3.06 4.72 -11.67
C PHE A 86 2.34 5.90 -12.28
N VAL A 87 2.97 6.64 -13.20
CA VAL A 87 2.34 7.79 -13.88
C VAL A 87 1.12 7.33 -14.67
N THR A 88 1.19 6.19 -15.36
CA THR A 88 0.07 5.63 -16.11
C THR A 88 -1.10 5.30 -15.18
N VAL A 89 -0.84 4.54 -14.10
CA VAL A 89 -1.86 4.19 -13.09
C VAL A 89 -2.48 5.45 -12.50
N MET A 90 -1.66 6.44 -12.13
CA MET A 90 -2.11 7.69 -11.55
C MET A 90 -2.98 8.52 -12.51
N VAL A 91 -2.62 8.59 -13.80
CA VAL A 91 -3.42 9.31 -14.81
C VAL A 91 -4.82 8.70 -14.95
N PHE A 92 -4.95 7.37 -14.90
CA PHE A 92 -6.26 6.70 -14.92
C PHE A 92 -7.00 6.82 -13.58
N TRP A 93 -6.30 6.72 -12.45
CA TRP A 93 -6.86 6.83 -11.10
C TRP A 93 -7.43 8.23 -10.84
N MET A 94 -6.64 9.29 -11.08
CA MET A 94 -7.07 10.67 -10.88
C MET A 94 -8.27 11.02 -11.73
N ARG A 95 -8.29 10.55 -12.98
CA ARG A 95 -9.41 10.76 -13.88
C ARG A 95 -10.70 10.11 -13.36
N ARG A 96 -10.62 8.87 -12.85
CA ARG A 96 -11.76 8.15 -12.26
C ARG A 96 -12.28 8.87 -11.02
N ASN A 97 -11.39 9.43 -10.21
CA ASN A 97 -11.72 10.01 -8.90
C ASN A 97 -11.96 11.54 -8.91
N ALA A 98 -11.67 12.23 -10.03
CA ALA A 98 -11.81 13.69 -10.20
C ALA A 98 -13.20 14.25 -9.84
N ARG A 99 -14.26 13.43 -9.86
CA ARG A 99 -15.64 13.84 -9.54
C ARG A 99 -16.00 13.70 -8.05
N HIS A 100 -15.32 12.82 -7.30
CA HIS A 100 -15.65 12.45 -5.92
C HIS A 100 -14.76 13.12 -4.86
N LEU A 101 -13.54 13.53 -5.24
CA LEU A 101 -12.54 14.18 -4.37
C LEU A 101 -13.10 15.37 -3.53
N SER A 102 -14.01 16.16 -4.09
CA SER A 102 -14.54 17.34 -3.38
C SER A 102 -15.54 17.03 -2.25
N GLY A 103 -16.16 15.84 -2.27
CA GLY A 103 -17.12 15.39 -1.26
C GLY A 103 -16.44 14.73 -0.07
N GLU A 104 -15.56 13.77 -0.35
CA GLU A 104 -14.87 12.95 0.65
C GLU A 104 -13.92 13.77 1.53
N ILE A 105 -13.27 14.79 0.96
CA ILE A 105 -12.37 15.68 1.72
C ILE A 105 -13.17 16.57 2.68
N LYS A 106 -14.41 16.97 2.36
CA LYS A 106 -15.25 17.75 3.30
C LYS A 106 -15.64 16.92 4.53
N GLU A 107 -15.87 15.63 4.33
CA GLU A 107 -16.33 14.69 5.35
C GLU A 107 -15.18 14.29 6.30
N ARG A 108 -14.01 13.95 5.75
CA ARG A 108 -12.81 13.63 6.55
C ARG A 108 -12.28 14.83 7.35
N VAL A 109 -12.49 16.05 6.87
CA VAL A 109 -12.07 17.27 7.57
C VAL A 109 -13.07 17.68 8.66
N ALA A 110 -14.36 17.39 8.49
CA ALA A 110 -15.34 17.51 9.57
C ALA A 110 -15.00 16.55 10.73
N ALA A 111 -14.54 15.33 10.41
CA ALA A 111 -14.05 14.36 11.38
C ALA A 111 -12.69 14.74 12.02
N ALA A 112 -11.81 15.44 11.29
CA ALA A 112 -10.52 15.90 11.86
C ALA A 112 -10.67 17.08 12.83
N LEU A 113 -11.76 17.85 12.75
CA LEU A 113 -12.03 18.96 13.68
C LEU A 113 -12.35 18.49 15.11
N THR A 114 -12.81 17.23 15.28
CA THR A 114 -13.13 16.61 16.58
C THR A 114 -11.92 15.95 17.24
N MET A 115 -10.84 15.69 16.50
CA MET A 115 -9.59 15.10 17.00
C MET A 115 -8.55 16.18 17.34
N GLY A 116 -7.77 15.96 18.41
CA GLY A 116 -6.84 16.93 18.98
C GLY A 116 -5.69 17.37 18.05
N ALA A 117 -4.86 18.29 18.55
CA ALA A 117 -3.76 18.94 17.81
C ALA A 117 -2.83 18.00 17.02
N GLY A 118 -2.56 16.79 17.53
CA GLY A 118 -1.68 15.81 16.87
C GLY A 118 -2.26 15.20 15.60
N ALA A 119 -3.59 15.06 15.50
CA ALA A 119 -4.23 14.51 14.30
C ALA A 119 -4.09 15.45 13.10
N LEU A 120 -4.15 16.77 13.31
CA LEU A 120 -3.92 17.75 12.24
C LEU A 120 -2.46 17.74 11.75
N ILE A 121 -1.49 17.54 12.64
CA ILE A 121 -0.07 17.40 12.29
C ILE A 121 0.12 16.14 11.43
N LEU A 122 -0.37 14.99 11.92
CA LEU A 122 -0.18 13.70 11.25
C LEU A 122 -0.90 13.66 9.90
N THR A 123 -2.14 14.14 9.81
CA THR A 123 -2.88 14.18 8.54
C THR A 123 -2.19 15.07 7.52
N SER A 124 -1.71 16.25 7.94
CA SER A 124 -0.97 17.14 7.03
C SER A 124 0.38 16.56 6.62
N PHE A 125 1.06 15.85 7.55
CA PHE A 125 2.32 15.16 7.28
C PHE A 125 2.15 14.00 6.29
N LEU A 126 1.17 13.11 6.50
CA LEU A 126 0.95 11.96 5.61
C LEU A 126 0.47 12.41 4.24
N ALA A 127 -0.44 13.39 4.18
CA ALA A 127 -0.94 13.92 2.93
C ALA A 127 0.16 14.57 2.08
N VAL A 128 1.03 15.41 2.69
CA VAL A 128 2.12 16.06 1.95
C VAL A 128 3.33 15.15 1.78
N GLY A 129 3.56 14.22 2.70
CA GLY A 129 4.70 13.32 2.72
C GLY A 129 4.65 12.31 1.58
N ARG A 130 3.47 11.76 1.28
CA ARG A 130 3.28 10.87 0.12
C ARG A 130 3.64 11.58 -1.18
N GLU A 131 2.98 12.71 -1.46
CA GLU A 131 3.21 13.49 -2.69
C GLU A 131 4.65 14.03 -2.77
N GLY A 132 5.24 14.38 -1.62
CA GLY A 132 6.61 14.86 -1.53
C GLY A 132 7.67 13.77 -1.80
N LEU A 133 7.44 12.53 -1.36
CA LEU A 133 8.29 11.38 -1.68
C LEU A 133 8.21 11.01 -3.16
N GLU A 134 7.01 11.04 -3.74
CA GLU A 134 6.79 10.85 -5.18
C GLU A 134 7.49 11.96 -5.99
N THR A 135 7.33 13.22 -5.60
CA THR A 135 8.03 14.37 -6.20
C THR A 135 9.55 14.18 -6.15
N ALA A 136 10.09 13.78 -4.99
CA ALA A 136 11.52 13.57 -4.82
C ALA A 136 12.04 12.44 -5.72
N LEU A 137 11.29 11.35 -5.87
CA LEU A 137 11.64 10.23 -6.75
C LEU A 137 11.61 10.64 -8.24
N PHE A 138 10.55 11.33 -8.68
CA PHE A 138 10.41 11.75 -10.08
C PHE A 138 11.43 12.84 -10.48
N LEU A 139 11.67 13.82 -9.60
CA LEU A 139 12.69 14.84 -9.85
C LEU A 139 14.09 14.23 -9.84
N TRP A 140 14.36 13.24 -8.98
CA TRP A 140 15.66 12.58 -8.90
C TRP A 140 15.93 11.71 -10.14
N THR A 141 14.97 10.87 -10.55
CA THR A 141 15.09 10.04 -11.76
C THR A 141 15.31 10.91 -13.01
N ASN A 142 14.55 11.99 -13.20
CA ASN A 142 14.75 12.91 -14.31
C ASN A 142 15.98 13.82 -14.18
N ALA A 143 16.48 14.08 -12.98
CA ALA A 143 17.76 14.77 -12.82
C ALA A 143 18.92 13.87 -13.24
N GLN A 144 18.77 12.56 -13.10
CA GLN A 144 19.79 11.58 -13.47
C GLN A 144 19.89 11.36 -14.99
N THR A 145 18.79 11.59 -15.72
CA THR A 145 18.70 11.47 -17.19
C THR A 145 19.29 12.68 -17.92
N ALA A 146 19.41 13.82 -17.24
CA ALA A 146 20.04 15.03 -17.77
C ALA A 146 21.58 14.99 -17.61
N HIS A 147 22.29 14.34 -18.54
CA HIS A 147 23.76 14.29 -18.51
C HIS A 147 24.40 15.69 -18.57
N GLY A 148 24.93 16.16 -17.44
CA GLY A 148 25.75 17.37 -17.33
C GLY A 148 25.54 18.10 -15.99
N SER A 149 26.58 18.77 -15.49
CA SER A 149 26.60 19.55 -14.24
C SER A 149 25.74 20.83 -14.32
N SER A 150 24.45 20.70 -14.66
CA SER A 150 23.54 21.83 -14.77
C SER A 150 22.49 21.77 -13.66
N ALA A 151 22.35 22.87 -12.91
CA ALA A 151 21.30 23.03 -11.90
C ALA A 151 19.87 23.12 -12.48
N GLY A 152 19.72 22.93 -13.80
CA GLY A 152 18.47 23.09 -14.55
C GLY A 152 17.31 22.21 -14.04
N PRO A 153 17.50 20.90 -13.82
CA PRO A 153 16.49 20.01 -13.23
C PRO A 153 15.90 20.52 -11.92
N LEU A 154 16.78 20.96 -11.01
CA LEU A 154 16.41 21.47 -9.69
C LEU A 154 15.71 22.83 -9.78
N ILE A 155 16.19 23.71 -10.65
CA ILE A 155 15.56 25.02 -10.91
C ILE A 155 14.16 24.82 -11.49
N GLY A 156 13.99 23.88 -12.44
CA GLY A 156 12.70 23.50 -13.00
C GLY A 156 11.71 23.08 -11.93
N GLY A 157 12.05 22.05 -11.16
CA GLY A 157 11.24 21.56 -10.04
C GLY A 157 10.90 22.66 -9.04
N ALA A 158 11.87 23.48 -8.65
CA ALA A 158 11.66 24.59 -7.72
C ALA A 158 10.70 25.64 -8.27
N VAL A 159 10.84 26.06 -9.53
CA VAL A 159 9.93 27.01 -10.18
C VAL A 159 8.51 26.44 -10.29
N GLY A 160 8.38 25.14 -10.58
CA GLY A 160 7.10 24.43 -10.62
C GLY A 160 6.40 24.45 -9.26
N LEU A 161 7.13 24.09 -8.20
CA LEU A 161 6.63 24.10 -6.82
C LEU A 161 6.23 25.52 -6.36
N VAL A 162 7.01 26.53 -6.72
CA VAL A 162 6.67 27.94 -6.42
C VAL A 162 5.39 28.36 -7.13
N LEU A 163 5.25 28.04 -8.42
CA LEU A 163 4.02 28.35 -9.17
C LEU A 163 2.81 27.59 -8.62
N ALA A 164 2.97 26.33 -8.23
CA ALA A 164 1.94 25.54 -7.57
C ALA A 164 1.48 26.20 -6.27
N ALA A 165 2.42 26.63 -5.42
CA ALA A 165 2.10 27.34 -4.18
C ALA A 165 1.34 28.66 -4.44
N VAL A 166 1.73 29.42 -5.47
CA VAL A 166 1.02 30.64 -5.90
C VAL A 166 -0.40 30.32 -6.38
N LEU A 167 -0.58 29.26 -7.17
CA LEU A 167 -1.88 28.83 -7.66
C LEU A 167 -2.77 28.32 -6.52
N CYS A 168 -2.26 27.53 -5.58
CA CYS A 168 -2.98 27.09 -4.38
C CYS A 168 -3.38 28.27 -3.49
N TRP A 169 -2.51 29.27 -3.33
CA TRP A 169 -2.84 30.51 -2.64
C TRP A 169 -3.93 31.31 -3.37
N ALA A 170 -3.87 31.37 -4.70
CA ALA A 170 -4.91 32.00 -5.52
C ALA A 170 -6.25 31.25 -5.44
N LEU A 171 -6.24 29.92 -5.40
CA LEU A 171 -7.41 29.06 -5.20
C LEU A 171 -8.01 29.23 -3.80
N TYR A 172 -7.17 29.33 -2.76
CA TYR A 172 -7.60 29.67 -1.41
C TYR A 172 -8.29 31.05 -1.37
N LYS A 173 -7.81 32.03 -2.14
CA LYS A 173 -8.40 33.38 -2.25
C LYS A 173 -9.64 33.47 -3.15
N ARG A 174 -9.75 32.64 -4.19
CA ARG A 174 -10.85 32.66 -5.18
C ARG A 174 -11.54 31.31 -5.20
N VAL A 175 -12.62 31.22 -4.45
CA VAL A 175 -13.53 30.06 -4.44
C VAL A 175 -14.16 29.87 -5.83
N LEU A 176 -13.61 28.90 -6.57
CA LEU A 176 -14.24 28.01 -7.56
C LEU A 176 -14.99 28.62 -8.76
N LYS A 177 -14.31 28.66 -9.92
CA LYS A 177 -14.94 28.46 -11.26
C LYS A 177 -14.09 27.66 -12.25
N ILE A 178 -13.14 26.84 -11.79
CA ILE A 178 -12.34 25.98 -12.70
C ILE A 178 -12.97 24.58 -12.73
N ASN A 179 -13.21 24.07 -13.94
CA ASN A 179 -13.72 22.72 -14.15
C ASN A 179 -12.58 21.71 -14.02
N LEU A 180 -12.42 21.11 -12.83
CA LEU A 180 -11.34 20.18 -12.50
C LEU A 180 -11.25 19.01 -13.51
N THR A 181 -12.39 18.52 -13.98
CA THR A 181 -12.42 17.44 -14.99
C THR A 181 -11.75 17.86 -16.30
N ARG A 182 -11.97 19.09 -16.78
CA ARG A 182 -11.28 19.59 -17.98
C ARG A 182 -9.78 19.79 -17.74
N PHE A 183 -9.41 20.33 -16.58
CA PHE A 183 -8.01 20.51 -16.21
C PHE A 183 -7.25 19.18 -16.22
N PHE A 184 -7.74 18.16 -15.50
CA PHE A 184 -7.10 16.84 -15.44
C PHE A 184 -7.13 16.08 -16.77
N THR A 185 -8.11 16.34 -17.64
CA THR A 185 -8.14 15.73 -18.97
C THR A 185 -7.01 16.28 -19.85
N TRP A 186 -6.84 17.61 -19.89
CA TRP A 186 -5.79 18.24 -20.69
C TRP A 186 -4.39 17.96 -20.16
N THR A 187 -4.20 17.95 -18.84
CA THR A 187 -2.90 17.58 -18.25
C THR A 187 -2.61 16.09 -18.42
N GLY A 188 -3.63 15.23 -18.34
CA GLY A 188 -3.50 13.79 -18.61
C GLY A 188 -3.01 13.47 -20.03
N PHE A 189 -3.51 14.18 -21.05
CA PHE A 189 -2.99 14.07 -22.42
C PHE A 189 -1.50 14.39 -22.50
N GLY A 190 -1.06 15.47 -21.88
CA GLY A 190 0.36 15.86 -21.83
C GLY A 190 1.22 14.83 -21.11
N LEU A 191 0.76 14.30 -19.96
CA LEU A 191 1.48 13.32 -19.17
C LEU A 191 1.68 11.99 -19.91
N ILE A 192 0.70 11.52 -20.68
CA ILE A 192 0.83 10.29 -21.48
C ILE A 192 1.92 10.44 -22.54
N VAL A 193 1.99 11.60 -23.19
CA VAL A 193 3.02 11.87 -24.21
C VAL A 193 4.42 11.94 -23.58
N ILE A 194 4.56 12.58 -22.43
CA ILE A 194 5.83 12.65 -21.69
C ILE A 194 6.25 11.27 -21.20
N ALA A 195 5.31 10.48 -20.66
CA ALA A 195 5.57 9.12 -20.18
C ALA A 195 6.03 8.18 -21.32
N ALA A 196 5.50 8.35 -22.54
CA ALA A 196 6.00 7.63 -23.71
C ALA A 196 7.48 7.92 -23.97
N GLY A 197 7.88 9.19 -23.82
CA GLY A 197 9.27 9.62 -23.92
C GLY A 197 10.17 9.04 -22.84
N VAL A 198 9.77 9.14 -21.57
CA VAL A 198 10.50 8.57 -20.42
C VAL A 198 10.66 7.05 -20.58
N LEU A 199 9.65 6.36 -21.12
CA LEU A 199 9.75 4.93 -21.42
C LEU A 199 10.80 4.65 -22.51
N GLY A 200 10.78 5.41 -23.60
CA GLY A 200 11.77 5.29 -24.67
C GLY A 200 13.20 5.56 -24.17
N TYR A 201 13.38 6.50 -23.25
CA TYR A 201 14.67 6.78 -22.62
C TYR A 201 15.09 5.67 -21.65
N GLY A 202 14.20 5.23 -20.76
CA GLY A 202 14.49 4.14 -19.81
C GLY A 202 14.89 2.83 -20.50
N LEU A 203 14.28 2.54 -21.66
CA LEU A 203 14.68 1.38 -22.47
C LEU A 203 16.07 1.56 -23.12
N ARG A 204 16.51 2.79 -23.40
CA ARG A 204 17.88 3.06 -23.88
C ARG A 204 18.90 2.86 -22.78
N ASP A 205 18.63 3.37 -21.60
CA ASP A 205 19.47 3.18 -20.40
C ASP A 205 19.60 1.69 -20.06
N LEU A 206 18.52 0.91 -20.24
CA LEU A 206 18.56 -0.54 -20.15
C LEU A 206 19.38 -1.19 -21.29
N GLN A 207 19.41 -0.60 -22.49
CA GLN A 207 20.30 -1.07 -23.56
C GLN A 207 21.78 -0.71 -23.31
N GLU A 208 22.07 0.46 -22.72
CA GLU A 208 23.42 0.92 -22.37
C GLU A 208 24.00 0.16 -21.17
N GLY A 209 23.16 -0.08 -20.16
CA GLY A 209 23.42 -1.00 -19.06
C GLY A 209 23.48 -2.48 -19.46
N LYS A 210 23.39 -2.80 -20.76
CA LYS A 210 23.43 -4.15 -21.35
C LYS A 210 22.34 -5.11 -20.86
N VAL A 211 21.27 -4.58 -20.27
CA VAL A 211 20.09 -5.33 -19.82
C VAL A 211 19.22 -5.73 -21.02
N LEU A 212 19.15 -4.88 -22.05
CA LEU A 212 18.39 -5.13 -23.28
C LEU A 212 19.28 -5.12 -24.53
N PRO A 213 19.07 -6.03 -25.51
CA PRO A 213 19.86 -6.06 -26.73
C PRO A 213 19.48 -4.93 -27.71
N GLY A 214 20.32 -4.71 -28.72
CA GLY A 214 19.99 -3.81 -29.85
C GLY A 214 20.40 -2.34 -29.69
N GLY A 215 21.30 -2.03 -28.74
CA GLY A 215 21.80 -0.66 -28.52
C GLY A 215 22.54 -0.02 -29.71
N SER A 216 22.93 -0.82 -30.72
CA SER A 216 23.57 -0.36 -31.97
C SER A 216 22.66 -0.42 -33.20
N SER A 217 21.37 -0.77 -33.02
CA SER A 217 20.39 -0.88 -34.11
C SER A 217 19.47 0.33 -34.14
N TYR A 218 19.84 1.34 -34.92
CA TYR A 218 19.12 2.61 -35.02
C TYR A 218 17.96 2.51 -36.02
N ALA A 219 16.78 2.98 -35.59
CA ALA A 219 15.60 3.15 -36.46
C ALA A 219 15.53 4.56 -37.04
N VAL A 220 15.96 5.54 -36.24
CA VAL A 220 16.02 6.95 -36.60
C VAL A 220 17.44 7.43 -36.32
N ASP A 221 18.14 7.84 -37.36
CA ASP A 221 19.43 8.53 -37.25
C ASP A 221 19.38 9.83 -38.06
N LEU A 222 19.14 10.92 -37.35
CA LEU A 222 19.08 12.28 -37.89
C LEU A 222 20.37 13.06 -37.60
N SER A 223 21.39 12.41 -37.03
CA SER A 223 22.63 13.07 -36.58
C SER A 223 23.39 13.79 -37.71
N GLY A 224 23.23 13.35 -38.96
CA GLY A 224 23.81 14.00 -40.14
C GLY A 224 23.08 15.25 -40.64
N HIS A 225 21.83 15.51 -40.19
CA HIS A 225 20.98 16.61 -40.70
C HIS A 225 20.47 17.54 -39.59
N VAL A 226 20.45 17.09 -38.34
CA VAL A 226 19.95 17.84 -37.18
C VAL A 226 21.06 17.89 -36.13
N ASP A 227 21.52 19.10 -35.81
CA ASP A 227 22.45 19.33 -34.72
C ASP A 227 21.76 19.05 -33.38
N ALA A 228 22.27 18.05 -32.65
CA ALA A 228 21.78 17.68 -31.32
C ALA A 228 21.93 18.80 -30.27
N THR A 229 22.76 19.81 -30.56
CA THR A 229 22.93 20.99 -29.70
C THR A 229 22.01 22.15 -30.07
N SER A 230 21.22 22.03 -31.14
CA SER A 230 20.25 23.05 -31.52
C SER A 230 19.12 23.18 -30.50
N TRP A 231 18.68 24.41 -30.25
CA TRP A 231 17.67 24.71 -29.21
C TRP A 231 16.35 23.97 -29.43
N TYR A 232 15.96 23.70 -30.68
CA TYR A 232 14.72 22.98 -31.00
C TYR A 232 14.88 21.47 -30.82
N ALA A 233 16.06 20.90 -31.14
CA ALA A 233 16.35 19.49 -30.89
C ALA A 233 16.43 19.22 -29.38
N GLN A 234 17.06 20.12 -28.61
CA GLN A 234 17.10 20.04 -27.15
C GLN A 234 15.73 20.27 -26.50
N LEU A 235 14.88 21.12 -27.07
CA LEU A 235 13.51 21.30 -26.59
C LEU A 235 12.65 20.05 -26.85
N VAL A 236 12.76 19.43 -28.03
CA VAL A 236 12.06 18.18 -28.35
C VAL A 236 12.58 17.03 -27.49
N GLN A 237 13.90 16.94 -27.29
CA GLN A 237 14.50 15.96 -26.39
C GLN A 237 14.10 16.20 -24.94
N GLY A 238 14.11 17.45 -24.45
CA GLY A 238 13.72 17.77 -23.08
C GLY A 238 12.24 17.47 -22.81
N VAL A 239 11.34 17.88 -23.71
CA VAL A 239 9.89 17.76 -23.50
C VAL A 239 9.37 16.35 -23.81
N LEU A 240 9.86 15.73 -24.88
CA LEU A 240 9.34 14.46 -25.40
C LEU A 240 10.30 13.28 -25.22
N ASN A 241 11.50 13.50 -24.67
CA ASN A 241 12.56 12.49 -24.57
C ASN A 241 12.89 11.82 -25.92
N LEU A 242 12.77 12.57 -27.01
CA LEU A 242 13.11 12.13 -28.37
C LEU A 242 14.50 12.66 -28.75
N THR A 243 15.44 11.74 -28.97
CA THR A 243 16.83 12.04 -29.35
C THR A 243 17.00 12.00 -30.88
N THR A 244 18.07 12.60 -31.40
CA THR A 244 18.40 12.56 -32.84
C THR A 244 18.80 11.16 -33.33
N GLN A 245 19.22 10.29 -32.40
CA GLN A 245 19.48 8.87 -32.63
C GLN A 245 18.58 8.04 -31.72
N MET A 246 17.69 7.23 -32.29
CA MET A 246 16.81 6.34 -31.54
C MET A 246 16.87 4.91 -32.08
N THR A 247 16.93 3.93 -31.18
CA THR A 247 16.92 2.51 -31.54
C THR A 247 15.51 2.05 -31.94
N TRP A 248 15.42 0.94 -32.68
CA TRP A 248 14.13 0.32 -33.02
C TRP A 248 13.28 0.02 -31.80
N LEU A 249 13.91 -0.38 -30.68
CA LEU A 249 13.19 -0.67 -29.44
C LEU A 249 12.56 0.58 -28.84
N GLN A 250 13.28 1.71 -28.81
CA GLN A 250 12.77 2.98 -28.30
C GLN A 250 11.58 3.49 -29.10
N VAL A 251 11.71 3.49 -30.44
CA VAL A 251 10.65 3.98 -31.33
C VAL A 251 9.41 3.11 -31.25
N THR A 252 9.59 1.78 -31.24
CA THR A 252 8.47 0.84 -31.13
C THR A 252 7.76 0.98 -29.79
N ALA A 253 8.50 1.03 -28.68
CA ALA A 253 7.91 1.19 -27.35
C ALA A 253 7.18 2.53 -27.20
N TYR A 254 7.75 3.63 -27.69
CA TYR A 254 7.12 4.94 -27.68
C TYR A 254 5.78 4.93 -28.42
N VAL A 255 5.76 4.39 -29.65
CA VAL A 255 4.55 4.36 -30.48
C VAL A 255 3.50 3.41 -29.91
N VAL A 256 3.89 2.22 -29.46
CA VAL A 256 2.97 1.23 -28.87
C VAL A 256 2.36 1.76 -27.59
N TYR A 257 3.18 2.29 -26.67
CA TYR A 257 2.69 2.86 -25.42
C TYR A 257 1.72 4.02 -25.69
N LEU A 258 2.10 4.95 -26.57
CA LEU A 258 1.25 6.09 -26.91
C LEU A 258 -0.07 5.62 -27.54
N ALA A 259 -0.02 4.70 -28.51
CA ALA A 259 -1.22 4.20 -29.17
C ALA A 259 -2.18 3.50 -28.19
N VAL A 260 -1.67 2.61 -27.34
CA VAL A 260 -2.48 1.83 -26.38
C VAL A 260 -3.04 2.74 -25.30
N VAL A 261 -2.18 3.47 -24.60
CA VAL A 261 -2.56 4.27 -23.43
C VAL A 261 -3.42 5.46 -23.84
N MET A 262 -3.11 6.13 -24.95
CA MET A 262 -3.93 7.23 -25.46
C MET A 262 -5.31 6.74 -25.91
N THR A 263 -5.39 5.57 -26.55
CA THR A 263 -6.68 5.00 -26.98
C THR A 263 -7.54 4.64 -25.77
N LEU A 264 -6.97 4.00 -24.75
CA LEU A 264 -7.68 3.71 -23.50
C LEU A 264 -8.10 4.99 -22.78
N PHE A 265 -7.24 6.00 -22.78
CA PHE A 265 -7.54 7.31 -22.21
C PHE A 265 -8.68 7.99 -22.96
N VAL A 266 -8.67 8.08 -24.28
CA VAL A 266 -9.74 8.71 -25.07
C VAL A 266 -11.04 7.91 -25.01
N ARG A 267 -11.01 6.57 -25.04
CA ARG A 267 -12.22 5.73 -24.96
C ARG A 267 -12.99 5.94 -23.66
N GLY A 268 -12.31 6.19 -22.55
CA GLY A 268 -13.00 6.57 -21.32
C GLY A 268 -13.63 7.97 -21.33
N LEU A 269 -13.37 8.82 -22.35
CA LEU A 269 -13.85 10.23 -22.37
C LEU A 269 -15.27 10.30 -22.92
N ASN A 270 -15.65 9.33 -23.74
CA ASN A 270 -16.96 9.20 -24.33
C ASN A 270 -17.72 8.07 -23.62
N PRO A 271 -18.49 8.35 -22.56
CA PRO A 271 -19.48 7.39 -22.11
C PRO A 271 -20.44 7.12 -23.27
N ALA A 272 -20.74 5.84 -23.54
CA ALA A 272 -21.78 5.47 -24.47
C ALA A 272 -23.08 6.23 -24.09
N PRO A 273 -23.88 6.72 -25.06
CA PRO A 273 -25.12 7.42 -24.73
C PRO A 273 -26.03 6.47 -23.95
N ALA A 274 -26.29 6.81 -22.68
CA ALA A 274 -27.30 6.12 -21.89
C ALA A 274 -28.63 6.21 -22.65
N ALA A 275 -29.30 5.07 -22.86
CA ALA A 275 -30.65 5.05 -23.40
C ALA A 275 -31.55 5.96 -22.54
N LYS A 276 -32.26 6.88 -23.19
CA LYS A 276 -33.22 7.78 -22.54
C LYS A 276 -34.19 6.96 -21.68
N PRO A 277 -34.34 7.25 -20.37
CA PRO A 277 -35.43 6.68 -19.59
C PRO A 277 -36.75 7.04 -20.27
N ALA A 278 -37.61 6.03 -20.48
CA ALA A 278 -38.98 6.26 -20.91
C ALA A 278 -39.66 7.17 -19.89
N ALA A 279 -40.25 8.27 -20.37
CA ALA A 279 -40.91 9.25 -19.52
C ALA A 279 -42.04 8.58 -18.72
N GLU A 280 -42.03 8.76 -17.40
CA GLU A 280 -43.15 8.40 -16.54
C GLU A 280 -44.44 9.13 -16.97
N PRO A 281 -45.61 8.46 -16.94
CA PRO A 281 -46.88 9.11 -17.19
C PRO A 281 -47.17 10.13 -16.09
N LYS A 282 -47.47 11.36 -16.50
CA LYS A 282 -47.86 12.48 -15.64
C LYS A 282 -49.16 12.12 -14.88
N PRO A 283 -49.28 12.36 -13.56
CA PRO A 283 -50.50 12.06 -12.83
C PRO A 283 -51.63 12.96 -13.33
N GLU A 284 -52.70 12.33 -13.79
CA GLU A 284 -53.94 12.99 -14.18
C GLU A 284 -54.63 13.56 -12.94
N ALA A 285 -54.92 14.86 -12.99
CA ALA A 285 -55.59 15.57 -11.90
C ALA A 285 -57.01 15.04 -11.72
N VAL A 286 -57.27 14.39 -10.58
CA VAL A 286 -58.61 14.04 -10.13
C VAL A 286 -59.39 15.34 -9.90
N ARG A 287 -60.30 15.67 -10.82
CA ARG A 287 -61.34 16.67 -10.59
C ARG A 287 -62.38 16.07 -9.64
N VAL A 288 -62.32 16.46 -8.36
CA VAL A 288 -63.46 16.29 -7.46
C VAL A 288 -64.42 17.45 -7.69
N ALA A 289 -65.63 17.13 -8.17
CA ALA A 289 -66.72 18.07 -8.32
C ALA A 289 -67.21 18.57 -6.95
N ALA A 290 -67.25 19.89 -6.76
CA ALA A 290 -67.87 20.52 -5.60
C ALA A 290 -69.39 20.62 -5.81
N GLY A 291 -70.14 19.95 -4.94
CA GLY A 291 -71.57 20.19 -4.68
C GLY A 291 -71.76 21.05 -3.43
N ALA A 292 -72.75 21.93 -3.50
CA ALA A 292 -73.01 23.05 -2.60
C ALA A 292 -73.69 22.72 -1.25
N ALA A 293 -73.79 23.79 -0.44
CA ALA A 293 -74.61 24.04 0.76
C ALA A 293 -73.89 23.84 2.12
N ALA A 294 -74.05 24.64 3.18
CA ALA A 294 -74.60 25.98 3.46
C ALA A 294 -74.36 26.25 4.98
N SER A 295 -74.25 27.54 5.35
CA SER A 295 -74.63 28.18 6.63
C SER A 295 -73.83 28.00 7.95
N THR A 296 -73.34 29.16 8.41
CA THR A 296 -73.39 29.78 9.77
C THR A 296 -72.61 29.23 10.97
N SER A 297 -71.62 29.99 11.45
CA SER A 297 -71.66 30.83 12.70
C SER A 297 -70.23 31.18 13.17
N ALA A 298 -70.07 32.37 13.77
CA ALA A 298 -68.81 32.98 14.23
C ALA A 298 -68.64 32.82 15.77
N PRO A 299 -67.69 33.51 16.46
CA PRO A 299 -66.26 33.18 16.59
C PRO A 299 -65.77 33.17 18.06
N ALA A 300 -64.55 32.67 18.35
CA ALA A 300 -63.71 33.15 19.49
C ALA A 300 -62.27 32.59 19.47
N SER A 301 -61.30 33.53 19.54
CA SER A 301 -59.99 33.57 20.24
C SER A 301 -59.07 32.31 20.26
N VAL A 302 -57.73 32.36 20.24
CA VAL A 302 -56.74 33.20 20.94
C VAL A 302 -55.38 33.12 20.20
N SER A 303 -54.54 34.14 20.42
CA SER A 303 -53.05 34.17 20.40
C SER A 303 -52.33 34.86 19.22
N GLN A 304 -52.06 36.15 19.42
CA GLN A 304 -50.89 36.89 18.89
C GLN A 304 -49.79 36.88 19.99
N SER A 305 -48.55 36.49 19.71
CA SER A 305 -47.42 37.26 19.14
C SER A 305 -46.79 38.32 20.08
N ALA A 306 -45.57 37.99 20.52
CA ALA A 306 -44.33 38.78 20.54
C ALA A 306 -44.17 40.10 21.33
N ALA A 307 -43.06 40.11 22.09
CA ALA A 307 -41.98 41.12 22.14
C ALA A 307 -41.82 42.06 23.36
N ALA A 308 -40.58 42.05 23.86
CA ALA A 308 -39.71 43.18 24.25
C ALA A 308 -39.43 43.49 25.75
N SER A 309 -38.13 43.32 26.07
CA SER A 309 -37.22 44.21 26.84
C SER A 309 -37.37 44.45 28.35
N GLY A 310 -36.30 44.07 29.08
CA GLY A 310 -35.51 44.98 29.93
C GLY A 310 -35.79 45.00 31.45
N GLY A 311 -34.77 44.69 32.27
CA GLY A 311 -34.75 45.02 33.70
C GLY A 311 -33.86 44.12 34.57
N THR A 312 -32.85 44.71 35.20
CA THR A 312 -31.72 44.11 35.97
C THR A 312 -32.10 43.83 37.47
N PRO A 313 -31.16 43.56 38.41
CA PRO A 313 -31.01 42.36 39.28
C PRO A 313 -31.46 42.66 40.75
N PRO A 314 -31.04 42.02 41.88
CA PRO A 314 -29.96 41.05 42.11
C PRO A 314 -30.22 39.86 43.05
N SER A 315 -29.20 39.00 43.06
CA SER A 315 -28.92 37.83 43.89
C SER A 315 -28.56 38.17 45.34
N GLY A 316 -29.10 37.40 46.28
CA GLY A 316 -28.64 37.27 47.66
C GLY A 316 -28.01 35.90 47.92
N SER A 317 -26.83 35.89 48.53
CA SER A 317 -26.21 34.75 49.25
C SER A 317 -26.79 34.67 50.70
N PRO A 318 -26.30 33.90 51.70
CA PRO A 318 -25.12 33.00 51.78
C PRO A 318 -25.30 31.73 52.68
N SER A 319 -24.15 31.15 53.08
CA SER A 319 -23.84 30.23 54.21
C SER A 319 -23.67 28.74 53.86
N GLY A 320 -22.61 28.02 54.24
CA GLY A 320 -21.38 28.33 55.01
C GLY A 320 -21.09 27.28 56.09
N THR A 321 -19.87 26.75 56.16
CA THR A 321 -19.13 26.19 57.34
C THR A 321 -17.71 25.81 56.88
N ALA A 322 -16.61 26.39 57.40
CA ALA A 322 -15.93 26.19 58.71
C ALA A 322 -15.30 24.77 58.79
N ASP A 323 -14.04 24.49 59.12
CA ASP A 323 -12.90 25.12 59.82
C ASP A 323 -11.58 24.45 59.29
N GLY A 324 -10.33 24.86 59.53
CA GLY A 324 -9.73 25.88 60.39
C GLY A 324 -8.19 25.77 60.34
N SER A 325 -7.52 26.91 60.60
CA SER A 325 -6.21 27.16 61.24
C SER A 325 -4.99 26.26 60.95
N GLY A 326 -3.77 26.78 60.77
CA GLY A 326 -3.30 28.16 60.89
C GLY A 326 -1.77 28.26 61.08
N GLY A 327 -1.25 29.48 60.84
CA GLY A 327 0.01 30.07 61.34
C GLY A 327 1.30 29.60 60.65
N GLY A 328 2.27 30.44 60.30
CA GLY A 328 2.49 31.88 60.42
C GLY A 328 3.91 32.12 59.86
N GLY A 329 4.16 33.10 58.98
CA GLY A 329 4.71 34.38 59.39
C GLY A 329 5.94 34.76 58.55
N THR A 330 5.95 36.02 58.09
CA THR A 330 7.09 36.91 57.82
C THR A 330 8.12 36.57 56.73
N SER A 331 8.15 37.36 55.65
CA SER A 331 9.08 38.50 55.46
C SER A 331 9.27 38.85 53.96
N ARG A 332 9.49 40.14 53.70
CA ARG A 332 9.50 40.83 52.39
C ARG A 332 10.93 40.81 51.77
N PRO A 333 11.15 41.46 50.62
CA PRO A 333 11.21 40.91 49.25
C PRO A 333 12.65 40.80 48.70
N ALA A 334 12.87 39.97 47.67
CA ALA A 334 14.08 40.07 46.83
C ALA A 334 13.82 39.68 45.38
N ALA A 335 14.11 40.65 44.51
CA ALA A 335 14.54 40.61 43.11
C ALA A 335 14.16 39.41 42.21
N ALA A 336 13.59 39.79 41.06
CA ALA A 336 13.37 38.99 39.88
C ALA A 336 14.59 38.13 39.47
N GLY A 337 14.44 36.81 39.53
CA GLY A 337 15.22 35.84 38.79
C GLY A 337 14.34 35.22 37.71
N ALA A 338 14.36 35.79 36.51
CA ALA A 338 13.68 35.23 35.35
C ALA A 338 14.26 33.84 35.02
N ARG A 339 13.54 32.76 35.35
CA ARG A 339 13.77 31.47 34.70
C ARG A 339 13.37 31.63 33.24
N ARG A 340 14.37 31.69 32.35
CA ARG A 340 14.18 31.67 30.89
C ARG A 340 13.42 30.40 30.51
N GLY A 341 12.11 30.52 30.32
CA GLY A 341 11.30 29.49 29.70
C GLY A 341 11.79 29.26 28.27
N VAL A 342 12.11 28.01 27.94
CA VAL A 342 12.44 27.62 26.58
C VAL A 342 11.26 28.02 25.68
N PRO A 343 11.47 28.82 24.63
CA PRO A 343 10.36 29.36 23.87
C PRO A 343 9.69 28.26 23.03
N ARG A 344 8.36 28.35 22.87
CA ARG A 344 7.50 27.33 22.22
C ARG A 344 7.86 27.02 20.74
N TRP A 345 8.77 27.79 20.14
CA TRP A 345 9.34 27.54 18.80
C TRP A 345 10.59 26.64 18.80
N ALA A 346 11.18 26.34 19.97
CA ALA A 346 12.39 25.50 20.07
C ALA A 346 12.10 24.01 19.82
N ILE A 347 10.86 23.55 20.06
CA ILE A 347 10.43 22.17 19.85
C ILE A 347 10.42 21.78 18.36
N PRO A 348 9.81 22.56 17.43
CA PRO A 348 9.85 22.22 16.00
C PRO A 348 11.24 22.34 15.37
N VAL A 349 12.10 23.24 15.86
CA VAL A 349 13.50 23.33 15.40
C VAL A 349 14.32 22.10 15.83
N ALA A 350 14.09 21.59 17.05
CA ALA A 350 14.73 20.37 17.52
C ALA A 350 14.25 19.12 16.73
N VAL A 351 12.97 19.05 16.34
CA VAL A 351 12.43 17.93 15.55
C VAL A 351 13.01 17.89 14.12
N VAL A 352 13.42 19.03 13.55
CA VAL A 352 13.99 19.11 12.20
C VAL A 352 15.52 19.05 12.19
N ALA A 353 16.18 19.74 13.12
CA ALA A 353 17.64 19.84 13.15
C ALA A 353 18.31 18.59 13.75
N VAL A 354 17.68 17.94 14.74
CA VAL A 354 18.30 16.81 15.44
C VAL A 354 18.43 15.58 14.53
N PRO A 355 17.43 15.16 13.73
CA PRO A 355 17.61 14.04 12.80
C PRO A 355 18.61 14.34 11.69
N ALA A 356 18.64 15.57 11.16
CA ALA A 356 19.57 15.98 10.11
C ALA A 356 21.02 16.05 10.60
N VAL A 357 21.23 16.52 11.84
CA VAL A 357 22.54 16.57 12.48
C VAL A 357 22.98 15.19 12.97
N ILE A 358 22.06 14.34 13.46
CA ILE A 358 22.35 12.94 13.78
C ILE A 358 22.70 12.16 12.52
N ALA A 359 21.97 12.33 11.42
CA ALA A 359 22.31 11.73 10.13
C ALA A 359 23.68 12.22 9.64
N GLY A 360 23.94 13.54 9.70
CA GLY A 360 25.24 14.11 9.35
C GLY A 360 26.40 13.62 10.24
N LEU A 361 26.18 13.47 11.55
CA LEU A 361 27.17 12.96 12.50
C LEU A 361 27.38 11.45 12.36
N VAL A 362 26.34 10.67 12.08
CA VAL A 362 26.45 9.23 11.79
C VAL A 362 27.22 9.02 10.48
N ILE A 363 27.00 9.86 9.46
CA ILE A 363 27.74 9.83 8.19
C ILE A 363 29.20 10.26 8.37
N ALA A 364 29.47 11.30 9.18
CA ALA A 364 30.82 11.77 9.46
C ALA A 364 31.62 10.82 10.39
N ALA A 365 30.95 10.16 11.34
CA ALA A 365 31.56 9.20 12.26
C ALA A 365 31.71 7.79 11.68
N SER A 366 30.96 7.45 10.63
CA SER A 366 31.07 6.18 9.90
C SER A 366 32.08 6.21 8.75
N GLY A 367 33.06 7.13 8.81
CA GLY A 367 34.22 7.20 7.92
C GLY A 367 35.17 5.99 8.01
N GLY A 368 34.63 4.76 8.02
CA GLY A 368 35.36 3.58 7.66
C GLY A 368 35.76 3.69 6.20
N LYS A 369 37.06 3.81 5.95
CA LYS A 369 37.64 3.50 4.63
C LYS A 369 36.99 2.20 4.17
N LYS A 370 36.22 2.22 3.06
CA LYS A 370 35.72 1.00 2.43
C LYS A 370 36.95 0.12 2.16
N ALA A 371 37.09 -0.95 2.93
CA ALA A 371 38.05 -1.99 2.58
C ALA A 371 37.69 -2.45 1.17
N ALA A 372 38.66 -2.53 0.27
CA ALA A 372 38.43 -3.05 -1.07
C ALA A 372 37.77 -4.42 -0.93
N ALA A 373 36.50 -4.52 -1.31
CA ALA A 373 35.75 -5.76 -1.19
C ALA A 373 36.46 -6.82 -2.02
N ALA A 374 36.80 -7.95 -1.40
CA ALA A 374 37.44 -9.05 -2.11
C ALA A 374 36.47 -9.54 -3.19
N THR A 375 36.88 -9.48 -4.46
CA THR A 375 36.11 -10.04 -5.57
C THR A 375 36.22 -11.56 -5.51
N VAL A 376 35.09 -12.22 -5.32
CA VAL A 376 34.95 -13.67 -5.30
C VAL A 376 34.34 -14.10 -6.62
N SER A 377 35.09 -14.91 -7.38
CA SER A 377 34.61 -15.39 -8.69
C SER A 377 33.74 -16.63 -8.53
N VAL A 378 32.71 -16.71 -9.38
CA VAL A 378 31.72 -17.78 -9.46
C VAL A 378 31.67 -18.27 -10.91
N SER A 379 31.54 -19.58 -11.10
CA SER A 379 31.36 -20.24 -12.40
C SER A 379 30.77 -21.64 -12.20
N GLU A 380 30.51 -22.34 -13.29
CA GLU A 380 30.01 -23.73 -13.28
C GLU A 380 31.01 -24.76 -12.74
N THR A 381 32.29 -24.40 -12.64
CA THR A 381 33.37 -25.32 -12.23
C THR A 381 34.17 -24.84 -11.03
N ASP A 382 34.10 -23.55 -10.71
CA ASP A 382 34.84 -22.92 -9.61
C ASP A 382 33.95 -21.90 -8.90
N CYS A 383 33.87 -22.03 -7.58
CA CYS A 383 33.07 -21.18 -6.70
C CYS A 383 33.97 -20.73 -5.55
N GLY A 384 34.06 -19.42 -5.32
CA GLY A 384 34.85 -18.90 -4.20
C GLY A 384 36.28 -18.49 -4.56
N LYS A 385 36.67 -18.44 -5.84
CA LYS A 385 38.04 -18.03 -6.21
C LYS A 385 38.29 -16.59 -5.80
N GLY A 386 39.35 -16.35 -5.03
CA GLY A 386 39.64 -15.05 -4.42
C GLY A 386 39.13 -14.91 -2.98
N PHE A 387 38.37 -15.89 -2.48
CA PHE A 387 37.93 -15.93 -1.09
C PHE A 387 39.11 -16.23 -0.15
N LYS A 388 39.25 -15.40 0.88
CA LYS A 388 40.15 -15.59 2.02
C LYS A 388 39.34 -15.53 3.30
N ALA A 389 39.92 -16.00 4.41
CA ALA A 389 39.27 -15.97 5.72
C ALA A 389 38.70 -14.57 6.03
N PRO A 390 37.38 -14.42 6.13
CA PRO A 390 36.77 -13.13 6.43
C PRO A 390 37.01 -12.76 7.90
N GLN A 391 36.97 -11.46 8.17
CA GLN A 391 37.00 -10.97 9.55
C GLN A 391 35.60 -11.13 10.19
N PRO A 392 35.52 -11.36 11.50
CA PRO A 392 34.26 -11.33 12.22
C PRO A 392 33.50 -10.01 12.05
N GLY A 393 32.17 -10.08 12.08
CA GLY A 393 31.26 -8.94 11.96
C GLY A 393 30.58 -8.87 10.59
N ARG A 394 29.94 -7.73 10.31
CA ARG A 394 29.25 -7.50 9.03
C ARG A 394 30.29 -7.31 7.92
N GLN A 395 30.24 -8.14 6.90
CA GLN A 395 31.16 -8.15 5.77
C GLN A 395 30.40 -7.99 4.45
N THR A 396 31.06 -7.42 3.45
CA THR A 396 30.56 -7.29 2.08
C THR A 396 31.51 -8.00 1.14
N PHE A 397 30.96 -8.90 0.32
CA PHE A 397 31.69 -9.70 -0.66
C PHE A 397 31.22 -9.33 -2.07
N GLN A 398 32.15 -9.03 -2.97
CA GLN A 398 31.81 -8.76 -4.38
C GLN A 398 31.79 -10.09 -5.14
N MET A 399 30.62 -10.58 -5.47
CA MET A 399 30.45 -11.85 -6.18
C MET A 399 30.39 -11.59 -7.67
N HIS A 400 31.38 -12.07 -8.45
CA HIS A 400 31.45 -11.90 -9.90
C HIS A 400 31.25 -13.24 -10.61
N ASN A 401 30.26 -13.32 -11.51
CA ASN A 401 30.03 -14.52 -12.29
C ASN A 401 30.86 -14.52 -13.58
N THR A 402 31.87 -15.36 -13.61
CA THR A 402 32.76 -15.62 -14.75
C THR A 402 32.27 -16.76 -15.65
N GLY A 403 31.22 -17.45 -15.24
CA GLY A 403 30.59 -18.55 -15.98
C GLY A 403 29.66 -18.09 -17.10
N SER A 404 29.10 -19.07 -17.82
CA SER A 404 28.15 -18.86 -18.91
C SER A 404 26.68 -18.95 -18.49
N LYS A 405 26.41 -19.44 -17.27
CA LYS A 405 25.07 -19.63 -16.69
C LYS A 405 24.85 -18.73 -15.49
N ALA A 406 23.59 -18.33 -15.26
CA ALA A 406 23.22 -17.71 -14.00
C ALA A 406 23.46 -18.70 -12.84
N SER A 407 23.82 -18.19 -11.67
CA SER A 407 24.09 -19.01 -10.49
C SER A 407 23.46 -18.39 -9.26
N GLU A 408 22.85 -19.21 -8.43
CA GLU A 408 22.62 -18.86 -7.03
C GLU A 408 23.93 -19.01 -6.27
N VAL A 409 24.17 -18.12 -5.30
CA VAL A 409 25.43 -18.04 -4.58
C VAL A 409 25.15 -17.90 -3.10
N TYR A 410 25.69 -18.81 -2.30
CA TYR A 410 25.43 -18.91 -0.87
C TYR A 410 26.73 -18.88 -0.08
N LEU A 411 26.76 -18.10 1.00
CA LEU A 411 27.74 -18.28 2.07
C LEU A 411 27.17 -19.28 3.07
N ILE A 412 27.80 -20.45 3.19
CA ILE A 412 27.26 -21.55 3.99
C ILE A 412 28.24 -22.04 5.06
N ASP A 413 27.71 -22.72 6.07
CA ASP A 413 28.46 -23.73 6.82
C ASP A 413 28.47 -25.05 6.03
N PRO A 414 29.63 -25.56 5.58
CA PRO A 414 29.70 -26.76 4.77
C PRO A 414 29.30 -28.06 5.52
N ALA A 415 29.22 -28.04 6.86
CA ALA A 415 28.80 -29.21 7.64
C ALA A 415 27.29 -29.29 7.81
N SER A 416 26.62 -28.15 7.99
CA SER A 416 25.18 -28.07 8.27
C SER A 416 24.35 -27.54 7.09
N ASN A 417 25.00 -27.03 6.03
CA ASN A 417 24.41 -26.26 4.93
C ASN A 417 23.72 -24.95 5.36
N ALA A 418 23.85 -24.53 6.63
CA ALA A 418 23.23 -23.30 7.11
C ALA A 418 23.74 -22.08 6.31
N VAL A 419 22.81 -21.24 5.86
CA VAL A 419 23.05 -20.10 4.97
C VAL A 419 23.17 -18.81 5.80
N TYR A 420 24.26 -18.07 5.59
CA TYR A 420 24.55 -16.79 6.26
C TYR A 420 24.29 -15.57 5.36
N GLY A 421 24.08 -15.82 4.08
CA GLY A 421 23.73 -14.81 3.08
C GLY A 421 23.71 -15.42 1.69
N GLU A 422 22.91 -14.84 0.81
CA GLU A 422 22.68 -15.39 -0.53
C GLU A 422 22.53 -14.29 -1.59
N ILE A 423 22.84 -14.66 -2.83
CA ILE A 423 22.48 -13.93 -4.04
C ILE A 423 21.72 -14.89 -4.93
N GLU A 424 20.48 -14.53 -5.21
CA GLU A 424 19.67 -15.24 -6.18
C GLU A 424 19.94 -14.74 -7.60
N GLY A 425 20.12 -15.68 -8.52
CA GLY A 425 20.23 -15.37 -9.95
C GLY A 425 21.37 -14.42 -10.33
N LEU A 426 22.60 -14.67 -9.85
CA LEU A 426 23.78 -13.93 -10.30
C LEU A 426 24.05 -14.23 -11.78
N ALA A 427 23.67 -13.32 -12.68
CA ALA A 427 23.74 -13.50 -14.13
C ALA A 427 25.20 -13.55 -14.65
N PRO A 428 25.47 -14.24 -15.78
CA PRO A 428 26.78 -14.30 -16.41
C PRO A 428 27.39 -12.91 -16.66
N GLY A 429 28.66 -12.72 -16.33
CA GLY A 429 29.40 -11.48 -16.53
C GLY A 429 29.02 -10.33 -15.57
N THR A 430 28.12 -10.56 -14.60
CA THR A 430 27.70 -9.54 -13.64
C THR A 430 28.43 -9.66 -12.31
N THR A 431 28.47 -8.55 -11.56
CA THR A 431 28.98 -8.50 -10.19
C THR A 431 27.90 -7.97 -9.26
N ARG A 432 27.68 -8.62 -8.12
CA ARG A 432 26.76 -8.15 -7.08
C ARG A 432 27.40 -8.28 -5.70
N ASP A 433 27.05 -7.36 -4.82
CA ASP A 433 27.48 -7.40 -3.42
C ASP A 433 26.61 -8.37 -2.63
N LEU A 434 27.24 -9.28 -1.87
CA LEU A 434 26.61 -10.07 -0.82
C LEU A 434 27.03 -9.52 0.53
N VAL A 435 26.07 -9.18 1.37
CA VAL A 435 26.33 -8.74 2.75
C VAL A 435 25.97 -9.87 3.71
N ALA A 436 26.92 -10.30 4.53
CA ALA A 436 26.69 -11.33 5.54
C ALA A 436 27.35 -10.95 6.87
N THR A 437 26.75 -11.40 7.97
CA THR A 437 27.39 -11.30 9.29
C THR A 437 28.18 -12.56 9.56
N VAL A 438 29.49 -12.42 9.72
CA VAL A 438 30.41 -13.54 9.94
C VAL A 438 30.70 -13.65 11.44
N GLY A 439 30.33 -14.78 12.03
CA GLY A 439 30.67 -15.15 13.40
C GLY A 439 31.85 -16.13 13.47
N SER A 440 32.17 -16.63 14.67
CA SER A 440 33.09 -17.77 14.79
C SER A 440 32.45 -19.01 14.16
N GLY A 441 33.16 -19.68 13.25
CA GLY A 441 32.58 -20.80 12.49
C GLY A 441 33.44 -21.26 11.32
N THR A 442 32.90 -22.17 10.53
CA THR A 442 33.48 -22.64 9.28
C THR A 442 32.58 -22.19 8.13
N TYR A 443 33.16 -21.60 7.09
CA TYR A 443 32.42 -21.02 5.98
C TYR A 443 32.94 -21.52 4.64
N ALA A 444 32.04 -21.72 3.69
CA ALA A 444 32.35 -21.99 2.29
C ALA A 444 31.38 -21.26 1.39
N TRP A 445 31.80 -20.98 0.15
CA TRP A 445 30.90 -20.53 -0.90
C TRP A 445 30.29 -21.74 -1.59
N ARG A 446 28.97 -21.75 -1.78
CA ARG A 446 28.28 -22.71 -2.62
C ARG A 446 27.59 -21.98 -3.77
N CYS A 447 27.90 -22.39 -4.98
CA CYS A 447 27.34 -21.81 -6.20
C CYS A 447 26.51 -22.88 -6.90
N VAL A 448 25.27 -22.55 -7.26
CA VAL A 448 24.34 -23.45 -7.95
C VAL A 448 23.97 -22.86 -9.30
N PRO A 449 24.67 -23.26 -10.39
CA PRO A 449 24.35 -22.80 -11.74
C PRO A 449 22.98 -23.32 -12.19
N THR A 450 22.26 -22.54 -13.00
CA THR A 450 20.97 -22.95 -13.56
C THR A 450 21.08 -24.26 -14.34
N GLY A 451 20.36 -25.29 -13.90
CA GLY A 451 20.40 -26.64 -14.49
C GLY A 451 21.77 -27.33 -14.35
N GLY A 452 22.64 -26.85 -13.45
CA GLY A 452 23.94 -27.44 -13.12
C GLY A 452 23.94 -28.09 -11.73
N LYS A 453 25.07 -28.72 -11.37
CA LYS A 453 25.29 -29.24 -10.02
C LYS A 453 25.88 -28.16 -9.10
N PRO A 454 25.62 -28.20 -7.79
CA PRO A 454 26.29 -27.31 -6.83
C PRO A 454 27.81 -27.48 -6.86
N VAL A 455 28.53 -26.37 -6.82
CA VAL A 455 29.99 -26.30 -6.66
C VAL A 455 30.28 -25.61 -5.34
N THR A 456 31.07 -26.24 -4.46
CA THR A 456 31.40 -25.69 -3.13
C THR A 456 32.90 -25.41 -3.03
N SER A 457 33.27 -24.24 -2.52
CA SER A 457 34.64 -23.83 -2.31
C SER A 457 35.33 -24.64 -1.20
N ALA A 458 36.65 -24.52 -1.09
CA ALA A 458 37.34 -24.92 0.13
C ALA A 458 36.77 -24.18 1.34
N ALA A 459 36.65 -24.90 2.47
CA ALA A 459 36.16 -24.34 3.72
C ALA A 459 37.22 -23.47 4.40
N VAL A 460 36.79 -22.38 5.03
CA VAL A 460 37.65 -21.46 5.77
C VAL A 460 37.12 -21.27 7.18
N ARG A 461 38.03 -21.30 8.16
CA ARG A 461 37.68 -21.15 9.58
C ARG A 461 37.90 -19.70 10.04
N VAL A 462 36.91 -19.18 10.75
CA VAL A 462 36.94 -17.86 11.37
C VAL A 462 36.81 -18.03 12.88
N SER A 463 37.63 -17.30 13.64
CA SER A 463 37.63 -17.31 15.11
C SER A 463 37.61 -15.89 15.66
N GLY A 464 37.26 -15.74 16.94
CA GLY A 464 37.21 -14.44 17.62
C GLY A 464 35.95 -13.61 17.39
N GLY A 465 34.95 -14.15 16.66
CA GLY A 465 33.62 -13.56 16.50
C GLY A 465 32.56 -14.16 17.43
N GLY A 466 31.44 -13.46 17.64
CA GLY A 466 30.24 -14.03 18.25
C GLY A 466 29.55 -15.07 17.36
N SER A 467 28.38 -15.57 17.77
CA SER A 467 27.53 -16.37 16.88
C SER A 467 26.90 -15.48 15.80
N ALA A 468 26.84 -15.98 14.57
CA ALA A 468 26.08 -15.35 13.49
C ALA A 468 24.75 -16.11 13.29
N LYS A 469 23.67 -15.38 13.03
CA LYS A 469 22.38 -15.96 12.68
C LYS A 469 22.48 -16.54 11.27
N ALA A 470 22.10 -17.81 11.13
CA ALA A 470 22.04 -18.51 9.85
C ALA A 470 20.64 -19.11 9.67
N VAL A 471 20.24 -19.33 8.43
CA VAL A 471 18.99 -20.00 8.08
C VAL A 471 19.33 -21.41 7.61
N LEU A 472 18.65 -22.42 8.17
CA LEU A 472 18.79 -23.78 7.68
C LEU A 472 18.00 -23.90 6.36
N PRO A 473 18.64 -24.29 5.24
CA PRO A 473 17.93 -24.34 3.97
C PRO A 473 16.82 -25.39 4.02
N LEU A 474 15.79 -25.19 3.19
CA LEU A 474 14.66 -26.11 3.06
C LEU A 474 14.67 -26.69 1.65
N ALA A 475 14.60 -28.02 1.55
CA ALA A 475 14.37 -28.68 0.27
C ALA A 475 12.87 -28.69 -0.07
N GLU A 476 12.52 -28.57 -1.34
CA GLU A 476 11.12 -28.63 -1.80
C GLU A 476 10.40 -29.91 -1.33
N SER A 477 11.11 -31.04 -1.31
CA SER A 477 10.56 -32.32 -0.83
C SER A 477 10.14 -32.30 0.64
N GLU A 478 10.70 -31.40 1.47
CA GLU A 478 10.30 -31.25 2.86
C GLU A 478 8.95 -30.53 3.03
N LEU A 479 8.50 -29.75 2.02
CA LEU A 479 7.18 -29.11 2.01
C LEU A 479 6.07 -30.04 1.50
N GLN A 480 6.42 -31.15 0.85
CA GLN A 480 5.43 -32.09 0.29
C GLN A 480 4.52 -32.74 1.35
N PRO A 481 5.03 -33.21 2.51
CA PRO A 481 4.15 -33.75 3.54
C PRO A 481 3.18 -32.71 4.14
N PRO A 482 3.63 -31.50 4.54
CA PRO A 482 2.72 -30.43 4.96
C PRO A 482 1.67 -30.06 3.90
N LEU A 483 2.08 -29.95 2.63
CA LEU A 483 1.17 -29.65 1.53
C LEU A 483 0.11 -30.75 1.37
N THR A 484 0.51 -32.02 1.48
CA THR A 484 -0.42 -33.16 1.41
C THR A 484 -1.42 -33.13 2.56
N ALA A 485 -0.96 -32.85 3.78
CA ALA A 485 -1.83 -32.72 4.96
C ALA A 485 -2.84 -31.57 4.80
N TYR A 486 -2.38 -30.41 4.34
CA TYR A 486 -3.25 -29.26 4.10
C TYR A 486 -4.27 -29.51 2.97
N LYS A 487 -3.85 -30.16 1.87
CA LYS A 487 -4.80 -30.57 0.81
C LYS A 487 -5.87 -31.52 1.34
N ALA A 488 -5.53 -32.44 2.24
CA ALA A 488 -6.51 -33.34 2.87
C ALA A 488 -7.49 -32.58 3.78
N TYR A 489 -7.00 -31.60 4.54
CA TYR A 489 -7.84 -30.69 5.33
C TYR A 489 -8.84 -29.94 4.45
N VAL A 490 -8.35 -29.33 3.36
CA VAL A 490 -9.20 -28.58 2.44
C VAL A 490 -10.22 -29.48 1.74
N ASP A 491 -9.85 -30.68 1.28
CA ASP A 491 -10.79 -31.61 0.65
C ASP A 491 -11.93 -32.04 1.61
N ALA A 492 -11.59 -32.33 2.87
CA ALA A 492 -12.58 -32.66 3.90
C ALA A 492 -13.51 -31.47 4.19
N GLY A 493 -12.96 -30.26 4.23
CA GLY A 493 -13.73 -29.04 4.39
C GLY A 493 -14.63 -28.74 3.18
N LEU A 494 -14.17 -28.95 1.95
CA LEU A 494 -14.98 -28.82 0.73
C LEU A 494 -16.14 -29.82 0.69
N ALA A 495 -15.95 -31.04 1.21
CA ALA A 495 -17.03 -32.01 1.36
C ALA A 495 -18.10 -31.53 2.35
N THR A 496 -17.67 -30.92 3.45
CA THR A 496 -18.55 -30.32 4.46
C THR A 496 -19.31 -29.13 3.88
N LEU A 497 -18.59 -28.21 3.21
CA LEU A 497 -19.14 -27.04 2.56
C LEU A 497 -20.17 -27.38 1.50
N GLN A 498 -19.93 -28.44 0.72
CA GLN A 498 -20.91 -28.93 -0.27
C GLN A 498 -22.22 -29.36 0.40
N THR A 499 -22.14 -30.00 1.56
CA THR A 499 -23.34 -30.42 2.32
C THR A 499 -24.08 -29.20 2.89
N GLN A 500 -23.35 -28.23 3.45
CA GLN A 500 -23.94 -27.02 4.04
C GLN A 500 -24.58 -26.12 2.97
N THR A 501 -23.95 -25.96 1.81
CA THR A 501 -24.50 -25.16 0.69
C THR A 501 -25.72 -25.82 0.05
N ALA A 502 -25.78 -27.15 0.01
CA ALA A 502 -26.99 -27.87 -0.38
C ALA A 502 -28.14 -27.67 0.63
N LYS A 503 -27.82 -27.58 1.93
CA LYS A 503 -28.81 -27.29 2.98
C LYS A 503 -29.36 -25.86 2.86
N LEU A 504 -28.49 -24.87 2.70
CA LEU A 504 -28.86 -23.47 2.41
C LEU A 504 -29.77 -23.35 1.17
N GLN A 505 -29.41 -24.08 0.10
CA GLN A 505 -30.21 -24.15 -1.12
C GLN A 505 -31.61 -24.73 -0.87
N ALA A 506 -31.71 -25.78 -0.05
CA ALA A 506 -33.00 -26.39 0.30
C ALA A 506 -33.88 -25.44 1.12
N ASP A 507 -33.32 -24.72 2.09
CA ASP A 507 -34.06 -23.77 2.93
C ASP A 507 -34.58 -22.59 2.10
N LEU A 508 -33.79 -22.06 1.17
CA LEU A 508 -34.24 -21.02 0.24
C LEU A 508 -35.33 -21.50 -0.72
N LYS A 509 -35.30 -22.77 -1.16
CA LYS A 509 -36.38 -23.37 -1.97
C LYS A 509 -37.65 -23.59 -1.16
N ALA A 510 -37.53 -23.88 0.12
CA ALA A 510 -38.66 -24.02 1.04
C ALA A 510 -39.24 -22.66 1.47
N GLY A 511 -38.54 -21.56 1.21
CA GLY A 511 -38.94 -20.22 1.64
C GLY A 511 -38.59 -19.89 3.09
N ASP A 512 -37.77 -20.72 3.74
CA ASP A 512 -37.36 -20.52 5.14
C ASP A 512 -36.14 -19.59 5.21
N LEU A 513 -36.40 -18.28 5.18
CA LEU A 513 -35.35 -17.26 5.28
C LEU A 513 -34.65 -17.24 6.64
N GLY A 514 -35.28 -17.77 7.70
CA GLY A 514 -34.69 -17.84 9.04
C GLY A 514 -33.60 -18.91 9.09
N ALA A 515 -33.94 -20.12 8.69
CA ALA A 515 -32.99 -21.22 8.58
C ALA A 515 -31.88 -20.92 7.57
N ALA A 516 -32.23 -20.31 6.42
CA ALA A 516 -31.26 -19.90 5.41
C ALA A 516 -30.19 -18.92 5.93
N ARG A 517 -30.51 -17.99 6.84
CA ARG A 517 -29.49 -17.09 7.44
C ARG A 517 -28.49 -17.87 8.31
N ALA A 518 -28.96 -18.81 9.11
CA ALA A 518 -28.10 -19.63 9.96
C ALA A 518 -27.21 -20.58 9.13
N ASP A 519 -27.78 -21.21 8.11
CA ASP A 519 -27.05 -22.11 7.21
C ASP A 519 -26.10 -21.37 6.28
N TRP A 520 -26.43 -20.14 5.88
CA TRP A 520 -25.51 -19.26 5.15
C TRP A 520 -24.26 -18.99 5.99
N LEU A 521 -24.42 -18.58 7.25
CA LEU A 521 -23.27 -18.29 8.12
C LEU A 521 -22.42 -19.55 8.33
N THR A 522 -23.07 -20.68 8.62
CA THR A 522 -22.41 -21.98 8.81
C THR A 522 -21.58 -22.39 7.58
N ALA A 523 -22.13 -22.20 6.38
CA ALA A 523 -21.42 -22.47 5.13
C ALA A 523 -20.28 -21.47 4.88
N HIS A 524 -20.51 -20.18 5.12
CA HIS A 524 -19.52 -19.13 4.85
C HIS A 524 -18.30 -19.22 5.76
N VAL A 525 -18.48 -19.50 7.06
CA VAL A 525 -17.36 -19.72 7.98
C VAL A 525 -16.58 -20.98 7.62
N THR A 526 -17.26 -22.03 7.14
CA THR A 526 -16.58 -23.25 6.65
C THR A 526 -15.79 -22.96 5.39
N TYR A 527 -16.28 -22.13 4.47
CA TYR A 527 -15.50 -21.71 3.30
C TYR A 527 -14.26 -20.90 3.71
N SER A 528 -14.44 -19.95 4.62
CA SER A 528 -13.39 -19.03 5.06
C SER A 528 -12.26 -19.75 5.81
N SER A 529 -12.59 -20.77 6.61
CA SER A 529 -11.58 -21.56 7.34
C SER A 529 -10.68 -22.42 6.43
N LEU A 530 -11.07 -22.65 5.17
CA LEU A 530 -10.21 -23.33 4.21
C LEU A 530 -9.06 -22.46 3.70
N GLY A 531 -9.01 -21.17 4.08
CA GLY A 531 -7.93 -20.27 3.69
C GLY A 531 -8.01 -19.85 2.22
N ALA A 532 -9.20 -19.44 1.77
CA ALA A 532 -9.40 -18.84 0.46
C ALA A 532 -8.71 -17.46 0.38
N ALA A 533 -7.43 -17.44 0.03
CA ALA A 533 -6.62 -16.24 -0.08
C ALA A 533 -5.70 -16.32 -1.30
N TYR A 534 -5.49 -15.19 -1.98
CA TYR A 534 -4.51 -15.05 -3.08
C TYR A 534 -4.53 -16.22 -4.08
N GLY A 535 -5.73 -16.58 -4.56
CA GLY A 535 -5.90 -17.55 -5.63
C GLY A 535 -5.89 -19.04 -5.23
N THR A 536 -6.01 -19.39 -3.93
CA THR A 536 -6.10 -20.81 -3.48
C THR A 536 -7.07 -21.65 -4.32
N PHE A 537 -8.20 -21.05 -4.70
CA PHE A 537 -9.27 -21.72 -5.44
C PHE A 537 -9.41 -21.23 -6.88
N ALA A 538 -8.41 -20.51 -7.40
CA ALA A 538 -8.42 -19.91 -8.73
C ALA A 538 -9.75 -19.15 -8.99
N ASP A 539 -10.31 -19.29 -10.20
CA ASP A 539 -11.55 -18.61 -10.60
C ASP A 539 -12.79 -19.00 -9.77
N PHE A 540 -12.74 -20.05 -8.94
CA PHE A 540 -13.87 -20.41 -8.09
C PHE A 540 -14.08 -19.42 -6.95
N ASP A 541 -13.01 -18.81 -6.42
CA ASP A 541 -13.13 -17.86 -5.31
C ASP A 541 -14.00 -16.65 -5.70
N ALA A 542 -13.75 -16.07 -6.86
CA ALA A 542 -14.55 -14.96 -7.39
C ALA A 542 -16.03 -15.33 -7.63
N LYS A 543 -16.34 -16.61 -7.86
CA LYS A 543 -17.73 -17.08 -8.06
C LYS A 543 -18.43 -17.38 -6.73
N ILE A 544 -17.71 -17.98 -5.79
CA ILE A 544 -18.21 -18.46 -4.50
C ILE A 544 -18.28 -17.33 -3.48
N ASN A 545 -17.29 -16.44 -3.45
CA ASN A 545 -17.15 -15.38 -2.44
C ASN A 545 -16.83 -14.01 -3.08
N GLY A 546 -17.27 -13.79 -4.33
CA GLY A 546 -17.05 -12.54 -5.05
C GLY A 546 -17.80 -11.34 -4.45
N ARG A 547 -17.14 -10.18 -4.46
CA ARG A 547 -17.71 -8.91 -3.98
C ARG A 547 -18.38 -8.13 -5.10
N LYS A 548 -19.26 -7.19 -4.73
CA LYS A 548 -19.87 -6.23 -5.68
C LYS A 548 -18.87 -5.18 -6.20
N ASP A 549 -17.73 -5.01 -5.51
CA ASP A 549 -16.78 -3.93 -5.79
C ASP A 549 -16.17 -4.03 -7.18
N GLY A 550 -16.16 -2.91 -7.90
CA GLY A 550 -15.65 -2.86 -9.27
C GLY A 550 -16.62 -3.35 -10.35
N LEU A 551 -17.76 -3.95 -9.99
CA LEU A 551 -18.80 -4.32 -10.94
C LEU A 551 -19.60 -3.07 -11.40
N PRO A 552 -19.79 -2.84 -12.71
CA PRO A 552 -20.51 -1.67 -13.22
C PRO A 552 -21.93 -1.49 -12.68
N GLY A 553 -22.62 -2.60 -12.41
CA GLY A 553 -23.97 -2.62 -11.83
C GLY A 553 -24.01 -2.69 -10.29
N GLY A 554 -22.86 -2.76 -9.61
CA GLY A 554 -22.78 -2.98 -8.16
C GLY A 554 -23.62 -4.18 -7.72
N VAL A 555 -24.49 -3.99 -6.72
CA VAL A 555 -25.41 -5.04 -6.22
C VAL A 555 -26.42 -5.55 -7.25
N SER A 556 -26.64 -4.81 -8.34
CA SER A 556 -27.56 -5.20 -9.42
C SER A 556 -26.83 -5.85 -10.60
N ASP A 557 -25.51 -5.99 -10.52
CA ASP A 557 -24.72 -6.59 -11.59
C ASP A 557 -24.97 -8.11 -11.66
N ALA A 558 -25.06 -8.65 -12.87
CA ALA A 558 -25.21 -10.10 -13.08
C ALA A 558 -23.97 -10.90 -12.64
N GLY A 559 -22.82 -10.22 -12.53
CA GLY A 559 -21.59 -10.77 -11.98
C GLY A 559 -21.56 -10.87 -10.46
N PHE A 560 -22.49 -10.23 -9.73
CA PHE A 560 -22.54 -10.31 -8.27
C PHE A 560 -23.23 -11.62 -7.84
N THR A 561 -22.44 -12.61 -7.44
CA THR A 561 -22.90 -13.97 -7.09
C THR A 561 -22.26 -14.48 -5.80
N GLY A 562 -22.53 -15.74 -5.44
CA GLY A 562 -21.89 -16.38 -4.29
C GLY A 562 -22.45 -15.96 -2.94
N PHE A 563 -21.64 -16.12 -1.89
CA PHE A 563 -22.01 -15.86 -0.50
C PHE A 563 -22.45 -14.41 -0.27
N HIS A 564 -21.66 -13.41 -0.67
CA HIS A 564 -21.99 -12.00 -0.47
C HIS A 564 -23.27 -11.56 -1.21
N ARG A 565 -23.56 -12.13 -2.39
CA ARG A 565 -24.84 -11.88 -3.07
C ARG A 565 -26.03 -12.43 -2.28
N LEU A 566 -25.89 -13.64 -1.73
CA LEU A 566 -26.94 -14.24 -0.90
C LEU A 566 -27.10 -13.51 0.43
N GLU A 567 -26.00 -13.09 1.04
CA GLU A 567 -25.97 -12.25 2.24
C GLU A 567 -26.77 -10.96 2.01
N TYR A 568 -26.40 -10.19 0.98
CA TYR A 568 -27.12 -8.96 0.63
C TYR A 568 -28.62 -9.22 0.53
N GLY A 569 -29.01 -10.28 -0.17
CA GLY A 569 -30.42 -10.67 -0.33
C GLY A 569 -31.13 -11.02 0.98
N LEU A 570 -30.52 -11.87 1.80
CA LEU A 570 -31.07 -12.39 3.05
C LEU A 570 -31.27 -11.30 4.10
N TRP A 571 -30.35 -10.33 4.19
CA TRP A 571 -30.41 -9.25 5.17
C TRP A 571 -31.13 -7.98 4.66
N HIS A 572 -31.35 -7.87 3.34
CA HIS A 572 -32.19 -6.82 2.74
C HIS A 572 -33.60 -7.28 2.34
N GLN A 573 -34.08 -8.37 2.96
CA GLN A 573 -35.47 -8.87 2.84
C GLN A 573 -35.90 -9.20 1.39
N GLN A 574 -34.97 -9.66 0.55
CA GLN A 574 -35.35 -10.17 -0.77
C GLN A 574 -36.14 -11.49 -0.63
N PRO A 575 -37.19 -11.72 -1.43
CA PRO A 575 -37.96 -12.96 -1.37
C PRO A 575 -37.08 -14.18 -1.69
N ALA A 576 -37.34 -15.32 -1.04
CA ALA A 576 -36.59 -16.55 -1.25
C ALA A 576 -36.57 -17.00 -2.73
N ALA A 577 -37.67 -16.77 -3.46
CA ALA A 577 -37.76 -17.04 -4.90
C ALA A 577 -36.75 -16.24 -5.75
N VAL A 578 -36.33 -15.06 -5.30
CA VAL A 578 -35.28 -14.24 -5.95
C VAL A 578 -33.90 -14.79 -5.64
N LEU A 579 -33.70 -15.36 -4.45
CA LEU A 579 -32.41 -15.85 -3.97
C LEU A 579 -32.10 -17.29 -4.39
N ALA A 580 -33.13 -18.12 -4.60
CA ALA A 580 -32.98 -19.53 -4.94
C ALA A 580 -32.06 -19.79 -6.17
N PRO A 581 -32.11 -19.01 -7.27
CA PRO A 581 -31.18 -19.20 -8.39
C PRO A 581 -29.71 -18.92 -8.04
N PHE A 582 -29.46 -17.98 -7.12
CA PHE A 582 -28.09 -17.69 -6.65
C PHE A 582 -27.58 -18.80 -5.72
N ALA A 583 -28.44 -19.40 -4.91
CA ALA A 583 -28.09 -20.56 -4.10
C ALA A 583 -27.85 -21.81 -4.94
N ASP A 584 -28.64 -22.02 -6.00
CA ASP A 584 -28.40 -23.07 -7.00
C ASP A 584 -27.00 -22.92 -7.63
N ARG A 585 -26.63 -21.68 -8.00
CA ARG A 585 -25.31 -21.37 -8.57
C ARG A 585 -24.19 -21.59 -7.55
N LEU A 586 -24.33 -21.10 -6.33
CA LEU A 586 -23.33 -21.29 -5.27
C LEU A 586 -23.07 -22.79 -5.00
N ALA A 587 -24.11 -23.60 -4.86
CA ALA A 587 -23.97 -25.05 -4.65
C ALA A 587 -23.28 -25.75 -5.84
N ALA A 588 -23.57 -25.30 -7.07
CA ALA A 588 -22.91 -25.80 -8.28
C ALA A 588 -21.42 -25.38 -8.34
N ASP A 589 -21.10 -24.13 -8.00
CA ASP A 589 -19.73 -23.62 -7.98
C ASP A 589 -18.89 -24.32 -6.92
N VAL A 590 -19.42 -24.57 -5.72
CA VAL A 590 -18.75 -25.36 -4.67
C VAL A 590 -18.53 -26.82 -5.07
N THR A 591 -19.54 -27.44 -5.71
CA THR A 591 -19.38 -28.79 -6.27
C THR A 591 -18.30 -28.82 -7.36
N GLY A 592 -18.25 -27.78 -8.20
CA GLY A 592 -17.22 -27.60 -9.21
C GLY A 592 -15.83 -27.47 -8.62
N LEU A 593 -15.68 -26.66 -7.57
CA LEU A 593 -14.42 -26.48 -6.85
C LEU A 593 -13.93 -27.81 -6.29
N ARG A 594 -14.78 -28.54 -5.55
CA ARG A 594 -14.41 -29.86 -5.00
C ARG A 594 -13.96 -30.85 -6.07
N LYS A 595 -14.58 -30.81 -7.25
CA LYS A 595 -14.18 -31.67 -8.38
C LYS A 595 -12.82 -31.25 -8.98
N ALA A 596 -12.54 -29.95 -9.04
CA ALA A 596 -11.31 -29.42 -9.64
C ALA A 596 -10.10 -29.47 -8.69
N PHE A 597 -10.35 -29.32 -7.37
CA PHE A 597 -9.32 -29.16 -6.34
C PHE A 597 -8.24 -30.25 -6.34
N PRO A 598 -8.54 -31.56 -6.48
CA PRO A 598 -7.50 -32.60 -6.50
C PRO A 598 -6.49 -32.46 -7.65
N THR A 599 -6.86 -31.75 -8.71
CA THR A 599 -6.02 -31.53 -9.91
C THR A 599 -5.44 -30.12 -9.99
N GLN A 600 -5.75 -29.25 -9.02
CA GLN A 600 -5.15 -27.92 -8.96
C GLN A 600 -3.65 -28.04 -8.63
N ASP A 601 -2.87 -27.27 -9.37
CA ASP A 601 -1.44 -27.15 -9.12
C ASP A 601 -1.24 -26.24 -7.90
N PHE A 602 -0.41 -26.69 -6.96
CA PHE A 602 -0.09 -25.94 -5.76
C PHE A 602 1.41 -25.87 -5.67
N ASP A 603 1.95 -24.66 -5.77
CA ASP A 603 3.34 -24.42 -5.43
C ASP A 603 3.52 -24.67 -3.92
N PRO A 604 4.38 -25.61 -3.50
CA PRO A 604 4.64 -25.85 -2.09
C PRO A 604 5.11 -24.60 -1.33
N SER A 605 5.75 -23.64 -2.03
CA SER A 605 6.21 -22.38 -1.45
C SER A 605 5.09 -21.40 -1.10
N ASP A 606 3.87 -21.62 -1.60
CA ASP A 606 2.70 -20.86 -1.18
C ASP A 606 2.27 -21.20 0.26
N LEU A 607 2.57 -22.42 0.74
CA LEU A 607 2.04 -22.90 2.02
C LEU A 607 2.52 -22.03 3.20
N PRO A 608 3.82 -21.69 3.32
CA PRO A 608 4.30 -20.72 4.31
C PRO A 608 3.72 -19.31 4.11
N LEU A 609 3.60 -18.82 2.86
CA LEU A 609 3.05 -17.49 2.56
C LEU A 609 1.61 -17.34 3.07
N ARG A 610 0.78 -18.36 2.84
CA ARG A 610 -0.63 -18.39 3.23
C ARG A 610 -0.84 -18.21 4.73
N SER A 611 0.11 -18.65 5.56
CA SER A 611 0.03 -18.47 7.01
C SER A 611 -0.02 -17.00 7.43
N HIS A 612 0.56 -16.10 6.62
CA HIS A 612 0.50 -14.66 6.84
C HIS A 612 -0.68 -14.02 6.08
N GLU A 613 -0.83 -14.36 4.80
CA GLU A 613 -1.77 -13.74 3.86
C GLU A 613 -3.25 -13.83 4.27
N ILE A 614 -3.68 -14.92 4.92
CA ILE A 614 -5.07 -15.09 5.34
C ILE A 614 -5.45 -14.03 6.38
N LEU A 615 -4.58 -13.78 7.36
CA LEU A 615 -4.83 -12.76 8.39
C LEU A 615 -4.60 -11.34 7.86
N GLU A 616 -3.77 -11.16 6.83
CA GLU A 616 -3.60 -9.87 6.18
C GLU A 616 -4.90 -9.43 5.50
N ASN A 617 -5.53 -10.34 4.73
CA ASN A 617 -6.86 -10.11 4.17
C ASN A 617 -7.93 -9.90 5.24
N THR A 618 -7.82 -10.62 6.36
CA THR A 618 -8.72 -10.43 7.52
C THR A 618 -8.61 -9.01 8.07
N LEU A 619 -7.39 -8.49 8.26
CA LEU A 619 -7.17 -7.14 8.73
C LEU A 619 -7.66 -6.10 7.71
N GLN A 620 -7.45 -6.35 6.42
CA GLN A 620 -7.82 -5.44 5.35
C GLN A 620 -9.33 -5.35 5.14
N PHE A 621 -10.04 -6.48 5.12
CA PHE A 621 -11.42 -6.57 4.68
C PHE A 621 -12.41 -6.86 5.81
N GLU A 622 -12.12 -7.87 6.65
CA GLU A 622 -13.07 -8.32 7.68
C GLU A 622 -13.10 -7.34 8.86
N LEU A 623 -11.94 -6.94 9.39
CA LEU A 623 -11.85 -6.05 10.54
C LEU A 623 -12.19 -4.58 10.21
N THR A 624 -12.28 -4.25 8.94
CA THR A 624 -12.81 -2.97 8.48
C THR A 624 -14.32 -3.00 8.27
N GLY A 625 -14.91 -4.19 8.08
CA GLY A 625 -16.31 -4.40 7.70
C GLY A 625 -16.57 -4.21 6.20
N ASP A 626 -15.52 -4.19 5.38
CA ASP A 626 -15.60 -3.90 3.94
C ASP A 626 -16.34 -5.00 3.15
N THR A 627 -16.32 -6.22 3.67
CA THR A 627 -16.99 -7.40 3.08
C THR A 627 -18.41 -7.62 3.59
N ASP A 628 -18.89 -6.83 4.56
CA ASP A 628 -20.24 -7.01 5.11
C ASP A 628 -21.32 -6.54 4.13
N GLU A 629 -22.28 -7.42 3.83
CA GLU A 629 -23.45 -7.09 3.02
C GLU A 629 -24.73 -7.04 3.87
N GLY A 630 -24.58 -6.80 5.17
CA GLY A 630 -25.65 -6.57 6.13
C GLY A 630 -25.78 -7.65 7.22
N SER A 631 -24.94 -8.69 7.21
CA SER A 631 -25.02 -9.76 8.21
C SER A 631 -24.45 -9.36 9.57
N GLY A 632 -23.48 -8.45 9.60
CA GLY A 632 -22.71 -8.11 10.78
C GLY A 632 -21.80 -9.23 11.27
N THR A 633 -21.37 -10.14 10.38
CA THR A 633 -20.70 -11.40 10.76
C THR A 633 -19.21 -11.46 10.43
N ASN A 634 -18.56 -10.35 10.05
CA ASN A 634 -17.12 -10.35 9.72
C ASN A 634 -16.22 -10.89 10.85
N LEU A 635 -16.58 -10.74 12.12
CA LEU A 635 -15.80 -11.34 13.21
C LEU A 635 -15.86 -12.87 13.22
N ALA A 636 -16.96 -13.47 12.74
CA ALA A 636 -17.05 -14.90 12.52
C ALA A 636 -16.14 -15.34 11.36
N THR A 637 -16.06 -14.54 10.30
CA THR A 637 -15.13 -14.76 9.19
C THR A 637 -13.68 -14.60 9.63
N ALA A 638 -13.38 -13.62 10.48
CA ALA A 638 -12.06 -13.43 11.07
C ALA A 638 -11.63 -14.62 11.95
N ASP A 639 -12.56 -15.16 12.75
CA ASP A 639 -12.35 -16.38 13.54
C ASP A 639 -12.07 -17.59 12.65
N ALA A 640 -12.86 -17.78 11.59
CA ALA A 640 -12.62 -18.83 10.61
C ALA A 640 -11.26 -18.70 9.91
N ASN A 641 -10.88 -17.49 9.52
CA ASN A 641 -9.57 -17.20 8.91
C ASN A 641 -8.41 -17.48 9.88
N LEU A 642 -8.58 -17.18 11.17
CA LEU A 642 -7.62 -17.55 12.21
C LEU A 642 -7.51 -19.07 12.35
N ALA A 643 -8.62 -19.81 12.27
CA ALA A 643 -8.60 -21.27 12.29
C ALA A 643 -7.83 -21.85 11.07
N GLY A 644 -8.06 -21.30 9.87
CA GLY A 644 -7.32 -21.71 8.66
C GLY A 644 -5.81 -21.40 8.75
N THR A 645 -5.47 -20.25 9.33
CA THR A 645 -4.08 -19.88 9.63
C THR A 645 -3.44 -20.85 10.63
N ASN A 646 -4.16 -21.21 11.68
CA ASN A 646 -3.68 -22.15 12.70
C ASN A 646 -3.48 -23.57 12.12
N GLU A 647 -4.31 -24.00 11.17
CA GLU A 647 -4.11 -25.27 10.46
C GLU A 647 -2.80 -25.26 9.65
N LEU A 648 -2.52 -24.16 8.92
CA LEU A 648 -1.26 -23.99 8.21
C LEU A 648 -0.05 -24.03 9.16
N LEU A 649 -0.14 -23.31 10.29
CA LEU A 649 0.90 -23.34 11.32
C LEU A 649 1.09 -24.75 11.89
N SER A 650 0.01 -25.51 12.06
CA SER A 650 0.05 -26.89 12.55
C SER A 650 0.84 -27.81 11.59
N VAL A 651 0.53 -27.78 10.29
CA VAL A 651 1.22 -28.63 9.31
C VAL A 651 2.68 -28.20 9.08
N LEU A 652 2.99 -26.90 9.24
CA LEU A 652 4.34 -26.35 9.08
C LEU A 652 5.21 -26.45 10.35
N ARG A 653 4.59 -26.67 11.53
CA ARG A 653 5.25 -26.71 12.85
C ARG A 653 6.53 -27.55 12.90
N PRO A 654 6.61 -28.76 12.32
CA PRO A 654 7.84 -29.55 12.34
C PRO A 654 9.01 -28.91 11.57
N LEU A 655 8.70 -28.09 10.56
CA LEU A 655 9.72 -27.37 9.77
C LEU A 655 10.15 -26.08 10.47
N ILE A 656 9.19 -25.35 11.07
CA ILE A 656 9.46 -24.09 11.80
C ILE A 656 10.26 -24.37 13.07
N THR A 657 9.90 -25.40 13.85
CA THR A 657 10.57 -25.73 15.12
C THR A 657 12.06 -26.01 14.95
N ARG A 658 12.46 -26.59 13.81
CA ARG A 658 13.87 -26.84 13.48
C ARG A 658 14.67 -25.56 13.22
N ARG A 659 14.01 -24.47 12.84
CA ARG A 659 14.63 -23.22 12.35
C ARG A 659 14.47 -22.05 13.31
N ALA A 660 13.31 -21.94 13.95
CA ALA A 660 12.93 -20.83 14.81
C ALA A 660 11.95 -21.27 15.91
N PRO A 661 12.39 -22.08 16.90
CA PRO A 661 11.52 -22.60 17.95
C PRO A 661 10.97 -21.52 18.90
N ASP A 662 11.69 -20.40 19.07
CA ASP A 662 11.24 -19.30 19.92
C ASP A 662 10.20 -18.43 19.21
N GLU A 663 10.31 -18.26 17.89
CA GLU A 663 9.32 -17.56 17.06
C GLU A 663 7.95 -18.21 17.19
N LEU A 664 7.91 -19.55 17.10
CA LEU A 664 6.66 -20.30 17.17
C LEU A 664 5.94 -20.14 18.52
N LYS A 665 6.68 -19.98 19.62
CA LYS A 665 6.07 -19.73 20.95
C LYS A 665 5.39 -18.36 21.00
N VAL A 666 5.98 -17.36 20.35
CA VAL A 666 5.41 -16.01 20.27
C VAL A 666 4.15 -16.05 19.42
N VAL A 667 4.23 -16.66 18.23
CA VAL A 667 3.08 -16.86 17.34
C VAL A 667 1.94 -17.60 18.04
N ASP A 668 2.21 -18.70 18.76
CA ASP A 668 1.19 -19.45 19.50
C ASP A 668 0.48 -18.59 20.58
N ALA A 669 1.25 -17.75 21.28
CA ALA A 669 0.69 -16.86 22.29
C ALA A 669 -0.20 -15.77 21.66
N ASP A 670 0.20 -15.27 20.49
CA ASP A 670 -0.54 -14.22 19.79
C ASP A 670 -1.77 -14.74 19.05
N VAL A 671 -1.74 -15.96 18.52
CA VAL A 671 -2.92 -16.71 18.06
C VAL A 671 -3.91 -16.88 19.21
N ALA A 672 -3.46 -17.36 20.37
CA ALA A 672 -4.32 -17.54 21.54
C ALA A 672 -4.90 -16.20 22.04
N ARG A 673 -4.13 -15.12 21.99
CA ARG A 673 -4.57 -13.78 22.36
C ARG A 673 -5.65 -13.28 21.40
N LEU A 674 -5.47 -13.43 20.08
CA LEU A 674 -6.46 -13.02 19.09
C LEU A 674 -7.74 -13.86 19.22
N GLN A 675 -7.61 -15.18 19.36
CA GLN A 675 -8.73 -16.08 19.61
C GLN A 675 -9.57 -15.62 20.81
N GLY A 676 -8.93 -15.34 21.95
CA GLY A 676 -9.64 -14.88 23.15
C GLY A 676 -10.35 -13.54 22.98
N LEU A 677 -9.86 -12.66 22.09
CA LEU A 677 -10.54 -11.40 21.76
C LEU A 677 -11.74 -11.61 20.83
N LEU A 678 -11.64 -12.53 19.86
CA LEU A 678 -12.75 -12.91 18.97
C LEU A 678 -13.85 -13.64 19.74
N ASP A 679 -13.49 -14.58 20.61
CA ASP A 679 -14.41 -15.29 21.50
C ASP A 679 -15.21 -14.32 22.39
N ALA A 680 -14.58 -13.25 22.86
CA ALA A 680 -15.24 -12.23 23.68
C ALA A 680 -16.30 -11.43 22.89
N ALA A 681 -16.19 -11.38 21.56
CA ALA A 681 -17.16 -10.74 20.67
C ALA A 681 -18.26 -11.71 20.19
N HIS A 682 -18.16 -12.99 20.54
CA HIS A 682 -19.13 -14.03 20.23
C HIS A 682 -20.12 -14.24 21.40
N HIS A 683 -21.42 -14.25 21.08
CA HIS A 683 -22.51 -14.31 22.06
C HIS A 683 -23.51 -15.42 21.67
N GLY A 684 -23.18 -16.65 22.05
CA GLY A 684 -24.02 -17.82 21.76
C GLY A 684 -23.97 -18.21 20.28
N THR A 685 -24.95 -17.76 19.50
CA THR A 685 -25.00 -17.94 18.03
C THR A 685 -24.88 -16.62 17.27
N ALA A 686 -24.69 -15.51 17.98
CA ALA A 686 -24.61 -14.17 17.41
C ALA A 686 -23.20 -13.59 17.58
N TRP A 687 -22.79 -12.78 16.61
CA TRP A 687 -21.53 -12.05 16.64
C TRP A 687 -21.78 -10.55 16.77
N THR A 688 -20.89 -9.86 17.46
CA THR A 688 -20.93 -8.39 17.50
C THR A 688 -20.49 -7.83 16.15
N PRO A 689 -21.30 -7.02 15.45
CA PRO A 689 -20.89 -6.42 14.19
C PRO A 689 -19.66 -5.52 14.38
N VAL A 690 -18.75 -5.54 13.42
CA VAL A 690 -17.49 -4.77 13.45
C VAL A 690 -17.71 -3.26 13.60
N GLU A 691 -18.82 -2.74 13.08
CA GLU A 691 -19.28 -1.35 13.22
C GLU A 691 -19.87 -1.02 14.59
N SER A 692 -20.31 -2.04 15.35
CA SER A 692 -20.90 -1.91 16.68
C SER A 692 -19.88 -2.12 17.82
N LEU A 693 -18.65 -2.53 17.50
CA LEU A 693 -17.56 -2.63 18.48
C LEU A 693 -17.23 -1.25 19.06
N ASP A 694 -17.02 -1.20 20.37
CA ASP A 694 -16.45 -0.01 20.99
C ASP A 694 -15.00 0.20 20.53
N ALA A 695 -14.53 1.46 20.58
CA ALA A 695 -13.22 1.83 20.08
C ALA A 695 -12.06 1.05 20.75
N THR A 696 -12.21 0.65 22.01
CA THR A 696 -11.18 -0.11 22.74
C THR A 696 -11.11 -1.55 22.25
N SER A 697 -12.26 -2.22 22.14
CA SER A 697 -12.32 -3.60 21.63
C SER A 697 -11.83 -3.68 20.19
N ARG A 698 -12.24 -2.74 19.34
CA ARG A 698 -11.76 -2.64 17.95
C ARG A 698 -10.25 -2.44 17.88
N ALA A 699 -9.71 -1.53 18.70
CA ALA A 699 -8.26 -1.29 18.75
C ALA A 699 -7.48 -2.52 19.24
N LYS A 700 -8.01 -3.26 20.21
CA LYS A 700 -7.39 -4.50 20.71
C LYS A 700 -7.36 -5.60 19.66
N ILE A 701 -8.47 -5.85 18.95
CA ILE A 701 -8.54 -6.87 17.90
C ILE A 701 -7.60 -6.50 16.75
N ASN A 702 -7.65 -5.26 16.27
CA ASN A 702 -6.78 -4.79 15.18
C ASN A 702 -5.30 -4.84 15.58
N GLY A 703 -4.97 -4.39 16.81
CA GLY A 703 -3.61 -4.43 17.32
C GLY A 703 -3.09 -5.85 17.51
N ALA A 704 -3.92 -6.78 18.02
CA ALA A 704 -3.55 -8.18 18.16
C ALA A 704 -3.35 -8.87 16.82
N THR A 705 -4.20 -8.56 15.83
CA THR A 705 -4.07 -9.09 14.45
C THR A 705 -2.82 -8.53 13.77
N GLY A 706 -2.56 -7.23 13.90
CA GLY A 706 -1.36 -6.59 13.36
C GLY A 706 -0.06 -7.14 13.95
N GLN A 707 -0.01 -7.33 15.28
CA GLN A 707 1.16 -7.96 15.92
C GLN A 707 1.33 -9.41 15.47
N LEU A 708 0.25 -10.19 15.40
CA LEU A 708 0.32 -11.56 14.91
C LEU A 708 0.84 -11.61 13.45
N LEU A 709 0.45 -10.66 12.60
CA LEU A 709 1.01 -10.54 11.25
C LEU A 709 2.50 -10.23 11.25
N GLU A 710 2.97 -9.33 12.12
CA GLU A 710 4.41 -9.06 12.28
C GLU A 710 5.19 -10.31 12.70
N ASP A 711 4.62 -11.13 13.60
CA ASP A 711 5.25 -12.35 14.10
C ASP A 711 5.15 -13.52 13.10
N LEU A 712 4.17 -13.50 12.18
CA LEU A 712 4.04 -14.45 11.08
C LEU A 712 4.96 -14.11 9.89
N ALA A 713 5.31 -12.83 9.72
CA ALA A 713 6.09 -12.33 8.58
C ALA A 713 7.44 -13.05 8.34
N PRO A 714 8.17 -13.56 9.36
CA PRO A 714 9.40 -14.31 9.13
C PRO A 714 9.19 -15.74 8.62
N ILE A 715 7.99 -16.34 8.77
CA ILE A 715 7.75 -17.75 8.46
C ILE A 715 8.00 -18.08 6.97
N PRO A 716 7.54 -17.28 5.99
CA PRO A 716 7.87 -17.51 4.59
C PRO A 716 9.37 -17.57 4.31
N ASP A 717 10.14 -16.60 4.80
CA ASP A 717 11.61 -16.56 4.60
C ASP A 717 12.31 -17.76 5.27
N LEU A 718 11.85 -18.15 6.47
CA LEU A 718 12.36 -19.31 7.19
C LEU A 718 12.12 -20.62 6.44
N LEU A 719 11.04 -20.71 5.67
CA LEU A 719 10.63 -21.89 4.93
C LEU A 719 10.76 -21.73 3.41
N GLU A 720 11.54 -20.76 2.97
CA GLU A 720 11.87 -20.58 1.56
C GLU A 720 12.74 -21.74 1.08
N ILE A 721 12.35 -22.30 -0.08
CA ILE A 721 13.07 -23.37 -0.74
C ILE A 721 14.41 -22.82 -1.23
N ARG A 722 15.52 -23.40 -0.74
CA ARG A 722 16.87 -22.97 -1.13
C ARG A 722 17.59 -24.11 -1.83
N LYS A 723 18.21 -23.83 -2.98
CA LYS A 723 19.00 -24.82 -3.73
C LYS A 723 20.32 -25.20 -3.05
N SER A 724 20.63 -24.56 -1.93
CA SER A 724 21.72 -24.96 -1.04
C SER A 724 21.40 -26.18 -0.17
N ALA A 725 20.12 -26.57 -0.06
CA ALA A 725 19.64 -27.72 0.73
C ALA A 725 20.25 -29.05 0.27
#